data_AF-A0A6A0IFH0-F1
#
_entry.id   AF-A0A6A0IFH0-F1
#
_cell.length_a   1.000
_cell.length_b   1.000
_cell.length_c   1.000
_cell.angle_alpha   90.00
_cell.angle_beta   90.00
_cell.angle_gamma   90.00
#
_symmetry.space_group_name_H-M   'P 1'
#
loop_
_entity.id
_entity.type
_entity.pdbx_description
1 polymer ?
#
loop_
_entity_poly.entity_id
_entity_poly.type
_entity_poly.pdbx_seq_one_letter_code
_entity_poly.pdbx_strand_id
1 'polypeptide(L)'
;MDPEPALGGRRRRLRGGRPGHSLRRPAGLDVDPPPPPPAPRDALVPRRGAPLGGGARPLGPARPAAARRGLAGPRGRPPGVRGAPLRLLRGGAAGQEVPPPAVRRPGGADAAGGAGRRGVPRRPRRRARLPRRHRDGRRGGPGLHPDADVPLARPVRQLPRLGPGRPRLARGLAAQPLPPPAGRRHVTGRTPAALLLAALLSTACAPAGRPGAQPPNVLLLTADSLRADAVDWTPGGATPALASLAASGVRFEDAFTVAPWTAPALVSVFTGLYPPTHGVLNRDDTTPASLPTLPRLLAGRGFTLANFGFFTTVSYYRNLGLPQQAVEGAEVIGARVLADWLGAAPEPFFAWLHLVDPHLPYGATGYEAAEARVKGSSGLERAQVSATVPLGAGLAFGEGDREKIRALYQEDVSRMDRSVGEVLAALAARGLSSRTVVLFTADHGEELLEHGWVGHASTSGEASLTEEVLRVPLVVAGPGVPVGRVAPGLAQVVDVAPTLLDLCGLSPPPGTQGVSLVPAFAGKAPRRRVYFDTTPGGHLTPEGRRAERLQGAGDGRRLHVERLGAEARPGDPKSPDLAKDLARFRKEQARARLRLLSGHSLSERPDPAEVDRWPETLAVLVPADGAALGFAAERGEIRLRWEGDAPSGSPFWVEYDVGSGLLSARGAFPVEEPRISFGPFPVAFWNDLAGYSPFRFRVLDTAGRRRSAWRSFRLEKEGGGR
;
A
#
# COMPACT_ATOMS: atom_id res chain seq x y z
N MET A 1 -59.62 -7.76 45.66
CA MET A 1 -60.41 -8.00 44.44
C MET A 1 -59.53 -8.77 43.49
N ASP A 2 -59.86 -10.05 43.44
CA ASP A 2 -59.37 -11.19 42.66
C ASP A 2 -59.54 -11.04 41.13
N PRO A 3 -59.08 -12.01 40.30
CA PRO A 3 -57.91 -12.89 40.49
C PRO A 3 -57.11 -13.18 39.18
N GLU A 4 -55.98 -13.86 39.35
CA GLU A 4 -55.25 -14.73 38.39
C GLU A 4 -56.09 -16.00 38.00
N PRO A 5 -55.57 -17.08 37.34
CA PRO A 5 -54.80 -17.26 36.09
C PRO A 5 -55.29 -18.51 35.26
N ALA A 6 -54.64 -18.88 34.16
CA ALA A 6 -54.48 -20.29 33.67
C ALA A 6 -53.48 -20.32 32.48
N LEU A 7 -52.29 -20.96 32.52
CA LEU A 7 -51.87 -22.37 32.64
C LEU A 7 -52.15 -23.29 31.44
N GLY A 8 -51.05 -23.88 30.93
CA GLY A 8 -50.99 -25.15 30.18
C GLY A 8 -50.84 -24.98 28.66
N GLY A 9 -49.93 -25.61 27.93
CA GLY A 9 -48.96 -26.66 28.23
C GLY A 9 -48.65 -27.44 26.93
N ARG A 10 -47.41 -27.95 26.84
CA ARG A 10 -46.95 -29.09 26.01
C ARG A 10 -46.66 -28.90 24.50
N ARG A 11 -45.34 -28.92 24.23
CA ARG A 11 -44.61 -29.87 23.37
C ARG A 11 -45.36 -30.52 22.19
N ARG A 12 -44.82 -30.35 20.97
CA ARG A 12 -44.11 -31.42 20.23
C ARG A 12 -43.43 -30.92 18.96
N ARG A 13 -42.21 -31.42 18.75
CA ARG A 13 -41.46 -31.43 17.49
C ARG A 13 -42.26 -32.21 16.44
N LEU A 14 -42.13 -31.87 15.15
CA LEU A 14 -41.74 -32.81 14.11
C LEU A 14 -41.36 -32.08 12.81
N ARG A 15 -40.42 -32.70 12.11
CA ARG A 15 -39.77 -32.29 10.86
C ARG A 15 -40.69 -32.52 9.66
N GLY A 16 -40.42 -31.74 8.60
CA GLY A 16 -40.34 -32.27 7.23
C GLY A 16 -41.52 -31.95 6.33
N GLY A 17 -41.21 -31.39 5.16
CA GLY A 17 -42.11 -31.37 4.00
C GLY A 17 -42.22 -30.03 3.28
N ARG A 18 -41.34 -29.79 2.29
CA ARG A 18 -41.73 -29.10 1.04
C ARG A 18 -42.76 -30.02 0.33
N PRO A 19 -43.74 -29.54 -0.47
CA PRO A 19 -43.48 -28.74 -1.68
C PRO A 19 -44.59 -27.75 -2.16
N GLY A 20 -44.20 -26.87 -3.09
CA GLY A 20 -44.97 -26.65 -4.32
C GLY A 20 -46.07 -25.59 -4.38
N HIS A 21 -45.92 -24.71 -5.39
CA HIS A 21 -46.93 -23.85 -6.05
C HIS A 21 -47.45 -22.64 -5.24
N SER A 22 -47.82 -21.50 -5.81
CA SER A 22 -47.57 -20.78 -7.08
C SER A 22 -48.41 -19.49 -6.96
N LEU A 23 -47.96 -18.41 -7.60
CA LEU A 23 -48.74 -17.22 -8.00
C LEU A 23 -49.21 -16.24 -6.90
N ARG A 24 -48.64 -15.03 -6.93
CA ARG A 24 -49.34 -13.81 -7.39
C ARG A 24 -48.33 -12.64 -7.54
N ARG A 25 -48.13 -12.18 -8.78
CA ARG A 25 -47.57 -10.86 -9.12
C ARG A 25 -48.68 -9.81 -8.97
N PRO A 26 -48.38 -8.55 -8.60
CA PRO A 26 -49.15 -7.39 -9.04
C PRO A 26 -48.52 -6.75 -10.29
N ALA A 27 -49.40 -6.21 -11.14
CA ALA A 27 -49.20 -5.36 -12.31
C ALA A 27 -48.27 -4.16 -12.02
N GLY A 28 -47.56 -3.53 -12.96
CA GLY A 28 -47.76 -3.40 -14.40
C GLY A 28 -47.78 -1.89 -14.72
N LEU A 29 -46.64 -1.37 -15.21
CA LEU A 29 -46.53 -0.07 -15.87
C LEU A 29 -45.81 -0.34 -17.19
N ASP A 30 -46.57 -0.24 -18.28
CA ASP A 30 -46.10 -0.38 -19.65
C ASP A 30 -45.24 0.83 -20.04
N VAL A 31 -44.05 0.55 -20.58
CA VAL A 31 -43.21 1.53 -21.27
C VAL A 31 -42.86 0.90 -22.61
N ASP A 32 -43.26 1.55 -23.71
CA ASP A 32 -43.03 1.05 -25.06
C ASP A 32 -41.54 0.81 -25.34
N PRO A 33 -41.18 -0.25 -26.09
CA PRO A 33 -39.79 -0.48 -26.49
C PRO A 33 -39.34 0.55 -27.55
N PRO A 34 -38.06 0.98 -27.52
CA PRO A 34 -37.53 1.89 -28.54
C PRO A 34 -37.46 1.21 -29.92
N PRO A 35 -37.53 2.00 -31.02
CA PRO A 35 -37.50 1.46 -32.37
C PRO A 35 -36.13 0.85 -32.72
N PRO A 36 -36.08 -0.14 -33.64
CA PRO A 36 -34.83 -0.76 -34.06
C PRO A 36 -33.94 0.21 -34.85
N PRO A 37 -32.61 0.00 -34.84
CA PRO A 37 -31.67 0.84 -35.56
C PRO A 37 -31.83 0.70 -37.09
N PRO A 38 -31.50 1.74 -37.87
CA PRO A 38 -31.62 1.70 -39.33
C PRO A 38 -30.59 0.74 -39.96
N ALA A 39 -31.03 0.01 -40.99
CA ALA A 39 -30.20 -0.88 -41.78
C ALA A 39 -29.07 -0.13 -42.53
N PRO A 40 -27.89 -0.76 -42.73
CA PRO A 40 -26.80 -0.14 -43.47
C PRO A 40 -27.15 0.01 -44.95
N ARG A 41 -26.86 1.19 -45.53
CA ARG A 41 -26.96 1.45 -46.95
C ARG A 41 -25.78 0.80 -47.69
N ASP A 42 -26.11 -0.01 -48.68
CA ASP A 42 -25.18 -0.68 -49.58
C ASP A 42 -24.53 0.26 -50.63
N ALA A 43 -23.36 -0.21 -51.05
CA ALA A 43 -22.76 -0.14 -52.39
C ALA A 43 -21.91 1.08 -52.78
N LEU A 44 -20.61 0.80 -52.98
CA LEU A 44 -19.95 1.00 -54.27
C LEU A 44 -18.89 -0.08 -54.52
N VAL A 45 -19.20 -0.95 -55.48
CA VAL A 45 -18.32 -1.91 -56.14
C VAL A 45 -18.01 -1.34 -57.53
N PRO A 46 -16.84 -1.65 -58.12
CA PRO A 46 -16.81 -1.98 -59.54
C PRO A 46 -16.31 -3.40 -59.80
N ARG A 47 -16.96 -4.04 -60.77
CA ARG A 47 -16.87 -5.44 -61.17
C ARG A 47 -15.88 -5.65 -62.33
N ARG A 48 -15.20 -6.81 -62.25
CA ARG A 48 -14.94 -7.85 -63.28
C ARG A 48 -13.97 -7.62 -64.45
N GLY A 49 -13.03 -8.56 -64.56
CA GLY A 49 -12.53 -9.18 -65.79
C GLY A 49 -11.93 -10.56 -65.46
N ALA A 50 -12.36 -11.62 -66.15
CA ALA A 50 -11.95 -13.04 -65.98
C ALA A 50 -11.03 -13.48 -67.16
N PRO A 51 -10.80 -14.78 -67.45
CA PRO A 51 -9.99 -15.79 -66.74
C PRO A 51 -8.95 -16.48 -67.65
N LEU A 52 -7.95 -17.21 -67.11
CA LEU A 52 -7.28 -18.35 -67.79
C LEU A 52 -6.78 -19.35 -66.73
N GLY A 53 -6.90 -20.67 -67.01
CA GLY A 53 -6.75 -21.76 -66.04
C GLY A 53 -5.62 -22.78 -66.30
N GLY A 54 -5.69 -23.89 -65.55
CA GLY A 54 -4.89 -25.13 -65.68
C GLY A 54 -3.54 -25.10 -64.95
N GLY A 55 -3.08 -26.08 -64.17
CA GLY A 55 -3.54 -27.43 -63.81
C GLY A 55 -2.43 -28.15 -62.99
N ALA A 56 -2.83 -29.21 -62.27
CA ALA A 56 -2.05 -30.34 -61.74
C ALA A 56 -1.06 -30.21 -60.53
N ARG A 57 -1.26 -31.13 -59.57
CA ARG A 57 -0.44 -31.56 -58.40
C ARG A 57 0.54 -32.72 -58.82
N PRO A 58 1.17 -33.49 -57.89
CA PRO A 58 2.17 -33.23 -56.84
C PRO A 58 3.42 -34.16 -56.97
N LEU A 59 4.39 -34.13 -56.03
CA LEU A 59 5.17 -35.29 -55.50
C LEU A 59 6.21 -34.81 -54.43
N GLY A 60 6.35 -35.54 -53.31
CA GLY A 60 7.38 -35.34 -52.27
C GLY A 60 8.64 -36.21 -52.49
N PRO A 61 9.33 -36.71 -51.45
CA PRO A 61 10.12 -36.01 -50.41
C PRO A 61 11.59 -36.52 -50.35
N ALA A 62 12.52 -35.85 -49.63
CA ALA A 62 13.67 -36.48 -48.91
C ALA A 62 14.63 -35.48 -48.19
N ARG A 63 15.09 -35.88 -47.00
CA ARG A 63 16.33 -35.47 -46.24
C ARG A 63 17.51 -36.40 -46.68
N PRO A 64 18.82 -36.29 -46.27
CA PRO A 64 19.37 -35.84 -44.95
C PRO A 64 20.83 -35.24 -44.88
N ALA A 65 21.30 -34.99 -43.63
CA ALA A 65 22.67 -35.00 -43.03
C ALA A 65 23.78 -34.01 -43.54
N ALA A 66 24.42 -33.13 -42.74
CA ALA A 66 25.28 -33.23 -41.52
C ALA A 66 26.80 -33.48 -41.79
N ALA A 67 27.67 -32.50 -41.48
CA ALA A 67 29.07 -32.68 -41.05
C ALA A 67 29.68 -31.39 -40.42
N ARG A 68 30.54 -31.58 -39.41
CA ARG A 68 31.25 -30.58 -38.57
C ARG A 68 32.76 -30.54 -38.88
N ARG A 69 33.46 -29.55 -38.28
CA ARG A 69 34.92 -29.32 -38.05
C ARG A 69 35.54 -28.33 -39.07
N GLY A 70 36.37 -27.34 -38.74
CA GLY A 70 37.08 -26.92 -37.53
C GLY A 70 38.50 -26.45 -37.90
N LEU A 71 38.99 -25.38 -37.23
CA LEU A 71 40.40 -24.92 -37.05
C LEU A 71 40.96 -23.72 -37.88
N ALA A 72 41.24 -22.65 -37.11
CA ALA A 72 42.45 -21.79 -36.99
C ALA A 72 43.20 -21.19 -38.21
N GLY A 73 43.55 -19.89 -38.10
CA GLY A 73 44.33 -19.05 -39.04
C GLY A 73 45.84 -19.41 -39.16
N PRO A 74 46.79 -18.53 -39.59
CA PRO A 74 46.80 -17.05 -39.55
C PRO A 74 47.54 -16.31 -40.74
N ARG A 75 47.76 -14.98 -40.57
CA ARG A 75 48.81 -14.09 -41.15
C ARG A 75 48.64 -13.45 -42.54
N GLY A 76 48.94 -12.13 -42.60
CA GLY A 76 49.62 -11.49 -43.75
C GLY A 76 49.03 -10.17 -44.25
N ARG A 77 49.78 -9.05 -44.06
CA ARG A 77 49.51 -7.66 -44.54
C ARG A 77 49.67 -7.50 -46.07
N PRO A 78 49.27 -6.33 -46.65
CA PRO A 78 50.29 -5.29 -46.97
C PRO A 78 49.95 -3.83 -46.51
N PRO A 79 50.90 -2.88 -46.65
CA PRO A 79 50.94 -1.51 -46.07
C PRO A 79 50.45 -0.44 -47.07
N GLY A 80 50.32 0.87 -46.80
CA GLY A 80 50.70 1.78 -45.71
C GLY A 80 51.03 3.17 -46.29
N VAL A 81 51.21 4.18 -45.42
CA VAL A 81 51.88 5.51 -45.57
C VAL A 81 50.92 6.69 -45.35
N ARG A 82 51.17 7.74 -44.55
CA ARG A 82 52.11 8.20 -43.48
C ARG A 82 51.48 9.56 -43.04
N GLY A 83 51.64 10.21 -41.89
CA GLY A 83 52.50 10.20 -40.68
C GLY A 83 52.20 11.56 -40.00
N ALA A 84 51.87 11.64 -38.70
CA ALA A 84 52.76 11.91 -37.55
C ALA A 84 53.51 13.27 -37.60
N PRO A 85 54.02 13.85 -36.48
CA PRO A 85 53.91 13.54 -35.03
C PRO A 85 53.49 14.78 -34.18
N LEU A 86 53.01 14.72 -32.91
CA LEU A 86 53.55 14.24 -31.62
C LEU A 86 54.74 15.05 -31.05
N ARG A 87 54.51 15.84 -29.97
CA ARG A 87 55.22 15.71 -28.66
C ARG A 87 54.83 16.78 -27.61
N LEU A 88 54.64 16.27 -26.40
CA LEU A 88 54.54 16.96 -25.10
C LEU A 88 55.92 17.09 -24.45
N LEU A 89 56.20 18.19 -23.74
CA LEU A 89 57.19 18.27 -22.66
C LEU A 89 56.82 19.30 -21.57
N ARG A 90 56.79 18.78 -20.32
CA ARG A 90 57.23 19.33 -19.01
C ARG A 90 56.88 20.78 -18.55
N GLY A 91 56.19 20.81 -17.40
CA GLY A 91 56.73 21.35 -16.12
C GLY A 91 56.44 22.81 -15.73
N GLY A 92 56.16 23.06 -14.45
CA GLY A 92 56.44 24.34 -13.79
C GLY A 92 55.28 24.97 -13.01
N ALA A 93 55.59 25.45 -11.81
CA ALA A 93 54.69 25.92 -10.76
C ALA A 93 54.16 27.37 -10.91
N ALA A 94 53.20 27.69 -10.03
CA ALA A 94 52.95 28.97 -9.35
C ALA A 94 52.15 30.09 -10.06
N GLY A 95 51.22 30.68 -9.29
CA GLY A 95 51.09 32.15 -9.21
C GLY A 95 49.83 32.81 -9.80
N GLN A 96 49.02 33.34 -8.88
CA GLN A 96 48.37 34.66 -8.91
C GLN A 96 47.12 34.95 -9.77
N GLU A 97 46.30 35.78 -9.11
CA GLU A 97 45.04 36.43 -9.49
C GLU A 97 45.16 37.46 -10.64
N VAL A 98 43.99 37.86 -11.16
CA VAL A 98 43.52 39.22 -11.56
C VAL A 98 42.75 39.22 -12.91
N PRO A 99 41.61 39.97 -13.05
CA PRO A 99 40.58 39.86 -14.11
C PRO A 99 40.78 40.89 -15.25
N PRO A 100 39.93 40.95 -16.32
CA PRO A 100 38.85 41.97 -16.48
C PRO A 100 37.78 41.59 -17.57
N PRO A 101 37.03 42.50 -18.26
CA PRO A 101 36.36 43.78 -17.90
C PRO A 101 34.84 43.83 -18.28
N ALA A 102 34.18 44.91 -17.86
CA ALA A 102 32.84 45.35 -18.26
C ALA A 102 32.85 46.26 -19.52
N VAL A 103 31.79 46.23 -20.34
CA VAL A 103 31.47 47.29 -21.34
C VAL A 103 29.95 47.52 -21.51
N ARG A 104 29.56 48.75 -21.16
CA ARG A 104 28.56 49.74 -21.67
C ARG A 104 27.30 49.35 -22.49
N ARG A 105 26.21 50.05 -22.10
CA ARG A 105 24.96 50.36 -22.84
C ARG A 105 25.13 51.50 -23.86
N PRO A 106 24.17 51.69 -24.79
CA PRO A 106 23.88 52.99 -25.42
C PRO A 106 22.54 53.63 -24.98
N GLY A 107 22.47 54.97 -25.06
CA GLY A 107 21.25 55.82 -24.96
C GLY A 107 20.37 55.74 -26.22
N GLY A 108 19.26 56.45 -26.41
CA GLY A 108 18.69 57.65 -25.79
C GLY A 108 18.37 58.66 -26.90
N ALA A 109 17.10 59.09 -27.06
CA ALA A 109 16.67 60.36 -27.71
C ALA A 109 15.13 60.47 -27.80
N ASP A 110 14.58 61.53 -27.20
CA ASP A 110 13.85 62.64 -27.86
C ASP A 110 12.64 63.21 -27.09
N ALA A 111 12.51 64.53 -27.22
CA ALA A 111 11.81 65.47 -26.34
C ALA A 111 10.85 66.40 -27.12
N ALA A 112 9.84 66.93 -26.42
CA ALA A 112 9.18 68.25 -26.57
C ALA A 112 8.06 68.32 -25.50
N GLY A 113 7.86 69.30 -24.60
CA GLY A 113 7.90 70.76 -24.67
C GLY A 113 6.49 71.29 -24.97
N GLY A 114 5.76 72.13 -24.21
CA GLY A 114 5.92 72.83 -22.93
C GLY A 114 4.72 73.78 -22.66
N ALA A 115 4.64 74.29 -21.42
CA ALA A 115 4.02 75.54 -20.93
C ALA A 115 2.48 75.74 -20.78
N GLY A 116 2.07 76.22 -19.57
CA GLY A 116 1.19 77.40 -19.48
C GLY A 116 -0.02 77.48 -18.51
N ARG A 117 0.23 77.77 -17.22
CA ARG A 117 -0.44 78.77 -16.34
C ARG A 117 -1.95 78.68 -15.89
N ARG A 118 -2.07 78.77 -14.54
CA ARG A 118 -2.96 79.60 -13.67
C ARG A 118 -4.44 79.21 -13.42
N GLY A 119 -4.79 79.11 -12.13
CA GLY A 119 -6.17 79.30 -11.62
C GLY A 119 -6.47 78.62 -10.27
N VAL A 120 -6.47 79.37 -9.18
CA VAL A 120 -7.00 79.06 -7.82
C VAL A 120 -8.07 80.14 -7.59
N PRO A 121 -9.27 79.94 -6.95
CA PRO A 121 -9.31 79.71 -5.49
C PRO A 121 -10.58 79.11 -4.78
N ARG A 122 -10.35 78.73 -3.50
CA ARG A 122 -11.20 78.85 -2.27
C ARG A 122 -12.42 77.90 -2.09
N ARG A 123 -12.40 76.95 -1.12
CA ARG A 123 -12.65 77.01 0.38
C ARG A 123 -14.14 76.65 0.74
N PRO A 124 -14.53 76.30 2.01
CA PRO A 124 -13.97 75.33 2.99
C PRO A 124 -15.02 74.67 3.97
N ARG A 125 -14.53 73.88 4.95
CA ARG A 125 -15.12 73.53 6.29
C ARG A 125 -16.21 72.43 6.32
N ARG A 126 -16.30 71.51 7.30
CA ARG A 126 -16.11 71.63 8.77
C ARG A 126 -15.55 70.37 9.44
N ARG A 127 -14.92 70.62 10.59
CA ARG A 127 -14.41 69.69 11.63
C ARG A 127 -15.52 69.30 12.62
N ALA A 128 -15.38 68.14 13.26
CA ALA A 128 -15.61 67.91 14.70
C ALA A 128 -14.83 66.63 15.10
N ARG A 129 -13.69 66.71 15.80
CA ARG A 129 -13.45 66.81 17.26
C ARG A 129 -13.64 65.48 18.02
N LEU A 130 -12.48 64.95 18.42
CA LEU A 130 -12.19 63.92 19.42
C LEU A 130 -12.75 64.26 20.82
N PRO A 131 -12.66 63.29 21.76
CA PRO A 131 -11.71 63.49 22.86
C PRO A 131 -10.66 62.37 23.02
N ARG A 132 -9.48 62.85 23.39
CA ARG A 132 -8.27 62.22 23.95
C ARG A 132 -8.49 62.06 25.48
N ARG A 133 -7.78 61.28 26.32
CA ARG A 133 -6.46 60.63 26.32
C ARG A 133 -6.28 59.89 27.67
N HIS A 134 -5.48 58.81 27.68
CA HIS A 134 -4.33 58.52 28.58
C HIS A 134 -3.73 57.18 28.08
N ARG A 135 -2.59 57.08 27.37
CA ARG A 135 -1.14 57.20 27.73
C ARG A 135 -0.78 56.40 29.00
N ASP A 136 0.20 55.48 29.05
CA ASP A 136 1.36 55.06 28.24
C ASP A 136 1.67 53.57 28.61
N GLY A 137 2.41 52.71 27.90
CA GLY A 137 3.21 52.87 26.69
C GLY A 137 3.91 51.57 26.22
N ARG A 138 4.23 51.59 24.92
CA ARG A 138 5.42 51.06 24.19
C ARG A 138 5.85 49.58 24.31
N ARG A 139 5.75 48.88 23.17
CA ARG A 139 6.79 48.37 22.23
C ARG A 139 6.17 47.17 21.51
N GLY A 140 6.12 46.98 20.20
CA GLY A 140 6.71 47.60 19.01
C GLY A 140 6.62 46.48 17.96
N GLY A 141 5.74 46.61 16.97
CA GLY A 141 5.67 45.70 15.82
C GLY A 141 6.25 46.36 14.56
N PRO A 142 6.60 45.56 13.55
CA PRO A 142 6.10 45.80 12.20
C PRO A 142 5.54 44.47 11.62
N GLY A 143 4.44 44.43 10.87
CA GLY A 143 4.21 45.15 9.62
C GLY A 143 4.57 44.22 8.46
N LEU A 144 3.61 43.46 7.93
CA LEU A 144 3.79 42.56 6.78
C LEU A 144 3.05 43.14 5.56
N HIS A 145 3.81 43.46 4.51
CA HIS A 145 3.36 43.49 3.13
C HIS A 145 4.28 42.52 2.33
N PRO A 146 3.80 41.96 1.21
CA PRO A 146 4.37 40.79 0.54
C PRO A 146 5.46 41.18 -0.48
N ASP A 147 6.06 40.15 -1.08
CA ASP A 147 7.11 40.12 -2.11
C ASP A 147 8.54 39.85 -1.60
N ALA A 148 8.96 38.60 -1.71
CA ALA A 148 10.36 38.23 -1.98
C ALA A 148 10.43 36.80 -2.56
N ASP A 149 11.06 36.72 -3.72
CA ASP A 149 11.34 35.54 -4.54
C ASP A 149 12.10 34.42 -3.80
N VAL A 150 11.70 33.17 -4.06
CA VAL A 150 12.40 31.95 -3.61
C VAL A 150 13.36 31.49 -4.71
N PRO A 151 14.67 31.26 -4.42
CA PRO A 151 15.61 30.83 -5.44
C PRO A 151 15.49 29.31 -5.73
N LEU A 152 15.45 29.00 -7.03
CA LEU A 152 15.57 27.65 -7.59
C LEU A 152 16.91 27.00 -7.23
N ALA A 153 16.86 25.79 -6.67
CA ALA A 153 18.02 24.97 -6.36
C ALA A 153 18.73 24.46 -7.63
N ARG A 154 20.06 24.60 -7.67
CA ARG A 154 20.97 24.03 -8.69
C ARG A 154 21.56 22.68 -8.23
N PRO A 155 21.99 21.82 -9.17
CA PRO A 155 22.20 20.40 -8.95
C PRO A 155 23.50 20.06 -8.19
N VAL A 156 23.42 18.99 -7.38
CA VAL A 156 24.51 18.46 -6.55
C VAL A 156 25.52 17.69 -7.42
N ARG A 157 26.81 18.05 -7.27
CA ARG A 157 27.97 17.37 -7.86
C ARG A 157 28.25 16.03 -7.16
N GLN A 158 28.63 15.05 -7.98
CA GLN A 158 29.09 13.70 -7.62
C GLN A 158 30.36 13.72 -6.74
N LEU A 159 30.42 12.79 -5.77
CA LEU A 159 31.63 12.42 -5.02
C LEU A 159 32.11 11.00 -5.43
N PRO A 160 33.40 10.66 -5.26
CA PRO A 160 34.11 9.68 -6.08
C PRO A 160 33.95 8.22 -5.64
N ARG A 161 34.03 7.33 -6.64
CA ARG A 161 34.06 5.86 -6.52
C ARG A 161 35.36 5.39 -5.85
N LEU A 162 35.23 4.63 -4.76
CA LEU A 162 36.30 3.81 -4.19
C LEU A 162 36.32 2.43 -4.86
N GLY A 163 37.50 2.01 -5.33
CA GLY A 163 37.70 0.78 -6.10
C GLY A 163 37.70 -0.52 -5.26
N PRO A 164 37.73 -1.70 -5.91
CA PRO A 164 37.53 -2.99 -5.25
C PRO A 164 38.82 -3.51 -4.62
N GLY A 165 38.82 -3.65 -3.28
CA GLY A 165 39.84 -4.36 -2.52
C GLY A 165 39.47 -5.84 -2.36
N ARG A 166 40.33 -6.74 -2.86
CA ARG A 166 40.26 -8.20 -2.62
C ARG A 166 40.66 -8.55 -1.17
N PRO A 167 39.98 -9.49 -0.50
CA PRO A 167 40.58 -10.22 0.61
C PRO A 167 41.10 -11.59 0.17
N ARG A 168 42.28 -11.95 0.68
CA ARG A 168 43.00 -13.21 0.47
C ARG A 168 42.42 -14.33 1.35
N LEU A 169 42.46 -15.54 0.80
CA LEU A 169 42.27 -16.82 1.48
C LEU A 169 43.27 -17.01 2.63
N ALA A 170 42.79 -17.49 3.79
CA ALA A 170 43.58 -18.23 4.76
C ALA A 170 42.82 -19.50 5.17
N ARG A 171 43.55 -20.62 5.14
CA ARG A 171 43.09 -22.00 5.31
C ARG A 171 42.88 -22.36 6.79
N GLY A 172 41.83 -23.16 7.01
CA GLY A 172 41.90 -24.42 7.75
C GLY A 172 41.90 -24.36 9.27
N LEU A 173 40.92 -25.03 9.89
CA LEU A 173 41.13 -26.06 10.90
C LEU A 173 39.86 -26.92 10.97
N ALA A 174 40.05 -28.23 10.78
CA ALA A 174 39.03 -29.26 10.82
C ALA A 174 38.68 -29.61 12.27
N ALA A 175 37.39 -29.79 12.57
CA ALA A 175 36.93 -30.39 13.82
C ALA A 175 36.08 -31.64 13.51
N GLN A 176 36.48 -32.76 14.11
CA GLN A 176 35.91 -34.09 13.94
C GLN A 176 34.54 -34.24 14.66
N PRO A 177 33.67 -35.17 14.22
CA PRO A 177 32.44 -35.49 14.92
C PRO A 177 32.67 -36.51 16.06
N LEU A 178 32.12 -36.23 17.25
CA LEU A 178 32.08 -37.14 18.40
C LEU A 178 30.90 -38.14 18.30
N PRO A 179 31.02 -39.36 18.84
CA PRO A 179 30.02 -40.43 18.72
C PRO A 179 28.86 -40.27 19.73
N PRO A 180 27.70 -40.92 19.50
CA PRO A 180 26.55 -40.82 20.40
C PRO A 180 26.69 -41.78 21.60
N PRO A 181 26.20 -41.41 22.80
CA PRO A 181 26.07 -42.36 23.89
C PRO A 181 24.75 -43.15 23.76
N ALA A 182 24.88 -44.47 23.91
CA ALA A 182 23.80 -45.42 24.09
C ALA A 182 23.34 -45.46 25.57
N GLY A 183 22.08 -45.80 25.82
CA GLY A 183 21.68 -46.43 27.10
C GLY A 183 20.42 -45.93 27.80
N ARG A 184 19.26 -46.45 27.37
CA ARG A 184 18.06 -46.89 28.12
C ARG A 184 17.71 -46.24 29.48
N ARG A 185 16.43 -45.86 29.65
CA ARG A 185 15.49 -46.51 30.61
C ARG A 185 14.03 -46.44 30.10
N HIS A 186 13.37 -47.60 30.04
CA HIS A 186 11.95 -47.76 29.82
C HIS A 186 11.17 -47.35 31.08
N VAL A 187 10.14 -46.52 30.91
CA VAL A 187 9.03 -46.42 31.88
C VAL A 187 7.76 -46.77 31.13
N THR A 188 7.17 -47.90 31.50
CA THR A 188 5.90 -48.40 31.02
C THR A 188 4.76 -47.60 31.66
N GLY A 189 4.04 -46.83 30.87
CA GLY A 189 2.81 -46.14 31.29
C GLY A 189 1.83 -46.08 30.12
N ARG A 190 0.77 -46.89 30.21
CA ARG A 190 -0.32 -46.98 29.23
C ARG A 190 -1.04 -45.63 29.08
N THR A 191 -1.07 -45.08 27.87
CA THR A 191 -2.04 -44.05 27.42
C THR A 191 -2.55 -44.41 26.02
N PRO A 192 -3.77 -43.96 25.65
CA PRO A 192 -4.66 -44.71 24.75
C PRO A 192 -4.36 -44.47 23.28
N ALA A 193 -4.17 -45.55 22.52
CA ALA A 193 -3.93 -45.57 21.07
C ALA A 193 -5.09 -45.01 20.22
N ALA A 194 -6.24 -44.66 20.83
CA ALA A 194 -7.43 -44.17 20.11
C ALA A 194 -7.39 -42.67 19.77
N LEU A 195 -6.65 -41.84 20.51
CA LEU A 195 -6.55 -40.39 20.23
C LEU A 195 -5.46 -40.04 19.20
N LEU A 196 -4.44 -40.88 19.05
CA LEU A 196 -3.41 -40.72 18.02
C LEU A 196 -3.93 -41.05 16.61
N LEU A 197 -4.88 -41.98 16.47
CA LEU A 197 -5.45 -42.32 15.15
C LEU A 197 -6.38 -41.22 14.60
N ALA A 198 -7.11 -40.50 15.47
CA ALA A 198 -7.93 -39.36 15.07
C ALA A 198 -7.09 -38.12 14.69
N ALA A 199 -5.94 -37.93 15.34
CA ALA A 199 -4.97 -36.89 14.96
C ALA A 199 -4.25 -37.21 13.64
N LEU A 200 -4.01 -38.49 13.34
CA LEU A 200 -3.37 -38.93 12.09
C LEU A 200 -4.33 -38.98 10.88
N LEU A 201 -5.65 -39.08 11.10
CA LEU A 201 -6.67 -39.06 10.04
C LEU A 201 -7.21 -37.65 9.73
N SER A 202 -6.94 -36.65 10.57
CA SER A 202 -7.32 -35.25 10.35
C SER A 202 -6.28 -34.45 9.55
N THR A 203 -5.08 -35.01 9.34
CA THR A 203 -3.97 -34.39 8.59
C THR A 203 -3.94 -34.77 7.10
N ALA A 204 -4.90 -35.56 6.61
CA ALA A 204 -4.87 -36.13 5.25
C ALA A 204 -5.73 -35.38 4.19
N CYS A 205 -6.08 -34.10 4.39
CA CYS A 205 -6.79 -33.30 3.38
C CYS A 205 -6.22 -31.89 3.14
N ALA A 206 -4.99 -31.61 3.58
CA ALA A 206 -4.21 -30.57 2.93
C ALA A 206 -3.59 -31.19 1.66
N PRO A 207 -3.71 -30.60 0.47
CA PRO A 207 -2.85 -31.00 -0.63
C PRO A 207 -1.43 -30.60 -0.22
N ALA A 208 -0.69 -31.55 0.36
CA ALA A 208 0.74 -31.44 0.48
C ALA A 208 1.27 -31.26 -0.94
N GLY A 209 1.79 -30.06 -1.24
CA GLY A 209 2.45 -29.77 -2.50
C GLY A 209 3.44 -30.89 -2.78
N ARG A 210 3.39 -31.46 -3.99
CA ARG A 210 4.29 -32.54 -4.40
C ARG A 210 5.73 -32.12 -4.12
N PRO A 211 6.49 -32.82 -3.27
CA PRO A 211 7.91 -32.54 -3.11
C PRO A 211 8.58 -32.65 -4.48
N GLY A 212 9.09 -31.54 -4.99
CA GLY A 212 9.74 -31.44 -6.31
C GLY A 212 9.06 -30.55 -7.36
N ALA A 213 7.85 -30.03 -7.12
CA ALA A 213 7.24 -29.04 -8.02
C ALA A 213 7.77 -27.63 -7.68
N GLN A 214 8.31 -26.91 -8.67
CA GLN A 214 8.66 -25.49 -8.49
C GLN A 214 7.40 -24.69 -8.14
N PRO A 215 7.50 -23.70 -7.22
CA PRO A 215 6.37 -22.82 -6.93
C PRO A 215 5.95 -22.03 -8.19
N PRO A 216 4.66 -21.65 -8.31
CA PRO A 216 4.23 -20.86 -9.46
C PRO A 216 4.89 -19.48 -9.45
N ASN A 217 5.00 -18.86 -10.63
CA ASN A 217 5.25 -17.43 -10.71
C ASN A 217 4.05 -16.67 -10.17
N VAL A 218 4.29 -15.43 -9.75
CA VAL A 218 3.25 -14.53 -9.26
C VAL A 218 3.31 -13.24 -10.08
N LEU A 219 2.18 -12.91 -10.70
CA LEU A 219 1.94 -11.62 -11.30
C LEU A 219 0.82 -10.91 -10.52
N LEU A 220 1.20 -9.84 -9.81
CA LEU A 220 0.27 -8.95 -9.14
C LEU A 220 -0.01 -7.75 -10.06
N LEU A 221 -1.27 -7.56 -10.43
CA LEU A 221 -1.76 -6.41 -11.16
C LEU A 221 -2.64 -5.57 -10.23
N THR A 222 -2.37 -4.28 -10.14
CA THR A 222 -3.19 -3.34 -9.38
C THR A 222 -3.54 -2.15 -10.25
N ALA A 223 -4.77 -1.64 -10.19
CA ALA A 223 -5.15 -0.36 -10.79
C ALA A 223 -5.36 0.71 -9.71
N ASP A 224 -4.99 1.95 -9.99
CA ASP A 224 -5.23 3.12 -9.13
C ASP A 224 -6.68 3.60 -9.31
N SER A 225 -7.40 3.77 -8.20
CA SER A 225 -8.78 4.29 -8.13
C SER A 225 -9.87 3.56 -8.95
N LEU A 226 -9.64 2.30 -9.35
CA LEU A 226 -10.64 1.52 -10.10
C LEU A 226 -11.82 1.04 -9.22
N ARG A 227 -12.99 1.64 -9.44
CA ARG A 227 -14.28 1.22 -8.89
C ARG A 227 -14.69 -0.19 -9.32
N ALA A 228 -15.28 -0.96 -8.41
CA ALA A 228 -15.82 -2.29 -8.72
C ALA A 228 -16.97 -2.28 -9.75
N ASP A 229 -17.83 -1.25 -9.73
CA ASP A 229 -18.99 -1.11 -10.63
C ASP A 229 -18.63 -0.60 -12.03
N ALA A 230 -17.36 -0.25 -12.26
CA ALA A 230 -16.85 0.12 -13.57
C ALA A 230 -16.32 -1.07 -14.39
N VAL A 231 -16.20 -2.25 -13.77
CA VAL A 231 -15.74 -3.47 -14.45
C VAL A 231 -16.92 -4.24 -15.02
N ASP A 232 -16.94 -4.39 -16.34
CA ASP A 232 -17.88 -5.26 -17.04
C ASP A 232 -17.29 -6.67 -17.17
N TRP A 233 -17.80 -7.58 -16.34
CA TRP A 233 -17.37 -8.98 -16.32
C TRP A 233 -17.94 -9.81 -17.49
N THR A 234 -18.71 -9.21 -18.40
CA THR A 234 -19.29 -9.89 -19.56
C THR A 234 -18.21 -10.18 -20.61
N PRO A 235 -18.10 -11.42 -21.12
CA PRO A 235 -17.18 -11.72 -22.23
C PRO A 235 -17.46 -10.82 -23.45
N GLY A 236 -16.45 -10.09 -23.91
CA GLY A 236 -16.57 -9.14 -25.02
C GLY A 236 -17.23 -7.80 -24.67
N GLY A 237 -17.48 -7.55 -23.39
CA GLY A 237 -18.01 -6.29 -22.86
C GLY A 237 -16.99 -5.15 -22.83
N ALA A 238 -17.21 -4.16 -21.96
CA ALA A 238 -16.35 -2.96 -21.87
C ALA A 238 -14.95 -3.22 -21.30
N THR A 239 -14.79 -4.25 -20.46
CA THR A 239 -13.50 -4.69 -19.89
C THR A 239 -13.21 -6.16 -20.26
N PRO A 240 -12.96 -6.45 -21.55
CA PRO A 240 -12.84 -7.83 -22.03
C PRO A 240 -11.64 -8.60 -21.45
N ALA A 241 -10.53 -7.93 -21.11
CA ALA A 241 -9.37 -8.61 -20.53
C ALA A 241 -9.66 -9.09 -19.11
N LEU A 242 -10.29 -8.24 -18.28
CA LEU A 242 -10.72 -8.62 -16.94
C LEU A 242 -11.83 -9.68 -16.95
N ALA A 243 -12.78 -9.59 -17.89
CA ALA A 243 -13.79 -10.63 -18.10
C ALA A 243 -13.15 -11.99 -18.44
N SER A 244 -12.14 -12.00 -19.32
CA SER A 244 -11.36 -13.20 -19.67
C SER A 244 -10.57 -13.76 -18.47
N LEU A 245 -9.97 -12.88 -17.67
CA LEU A 245 -9.26 -13.28 -16.45
C LEU A 245 -10.23 -13.91 -15.42
N ALA A 246 -11.42 -13.33 -15.25
CA ALA A 246 -12.46 -13.89 -14.39
C ALA A 246 -13.00 -15.23 -14.91
N ALA A 247 -13.20 -15.35 -16.23
CA ALA A 247 -13.64 -16.60 -16.84
C ALA A 247 -12.60 -17.73 -16.65
N SER A 248 -11.31 -17.39 -16.60
CA SER A 248 -10.21 -18.34 -16.37
C SER A 248 -9.87 -18.56 -14.88
N GLY A 249 -10.60 -17.94 -13.95
CA GLY A 249 -10.25 -17.94 -12.53
C GLY A 249 -11.44 -17.82 -11.57
N VAL A 250 -11.17 -17.23 -10.41
CA VAL A 250 -12.14 -16.92 -9.37
C VAL A 250 -12.23 -15.40 -9.23
N ARG A 251 -13.41 -14.82 -9.51
CA ARG A 251 -13.71 -13.43 -9.14
C ARG A 251 -14.45 -13.36 -7.81
N PHE A 252 -14.28 -12.26 -7.09
CA PHE A 252 -14.99 -12.00 -5.83
C PHE A 252 -16.10 -10.99 -6.08
N GLU A 253 -17.29 -11.29 -5.59
CA GLU A 253 -18.46 -10.42 -5.75
C GLU A 253 -18.35 -9.18 -4.86
N ASP A 254 -17.89 -9.37 -3.63
CA ASP A 254 -17.76 -8.31 -2.63
C ASP A 254 -16.30 -8.23 -2.15
N ALA A 255 -15.50 -7.38 -2.80
CA ALA A 255 -14.14 -7.06 -2.38
C ALA A 255 -14.00 -5.57 -2.05
N PHE A 256 -13.25 -5.26 -1.00
CA PHE A 256 -13.09 -3.88 -0.52
C PHE A 256 -11.63 -3.50 -0.28
N THR A 257 -11.31 -2.23 -0.46
CA THR A 257 -10.05 -1.68 0.09
C THR A 257 -10.10 -1.62 1.62
N VAL A 258 -8.99 -1.23 2.24
CA VAL A 258 -8.89 -0.90 3.66
C VAL A 258 -8.73 0.60 3.90
N ALA A 259 -8.40 1.37 2.86
CA ALA A 259 -8.22 2.81 2.93
C ALA A 259 -8.59 3.46 1.58
N PRO A 260 -9.25 4.62 1.57
CA PRO A 260 -9.72 5.32 0.36
C PRO A 260 -8.62 6.16 -0.31
N TRP A 261 -7.36 5.71 -0.27
CA TRP A 261 -6.26 6.31 -1.02
C TRP A 261 -5.06 5.34 -1.16
N THR A 262 -4.26 5.56 -2.20
CA THR A 262 -3.28 4.61 -2.77
C THR A 262 -2.28 4.05 -1.76
N ALA A 263 -1.60 4.91 -0.99
CA ALA A 263 -0.44 4.50 -0.19
C ALA A 263 -0.77 3.47 0.92
N PRO A 264 -1.67 3.73 1.87
CA PRO A 264 -2.01 2.73 2.89
C PRO A 264 -2.67 1.48 2.31
N ALA A 265 -3.47 1.61 1.24
CA ALA A 265 -4.10 0.47 0.59
C ALA A 265 -3.06 -0.48 -0.02
N LEU A 266 -2.11 0.05 -0.80
CA LEU A 266 -1.04 -0.77 -1.39
C LEU A 266 -0.08 -1.34 -0.33
N VAL A 267 0.27 -0.59 0.72
CA VAL A 267 1.07 -1.16 1.82
C VAL A 267 0.33 -2.32 2.48
N SER A 268 -1.00 -2.24 2.60
CA SER A 268 -1.83 -3.34 3.10
C SER A 268 -1.85 -4.55 2.15
N VAL A 269 -1.86 -4.33 0.83
CA VAL A 269 -1.71 -5.39 -0.19
C VAL A 269 -0.42 -6.18 0.00
N PHE A 270 0.70 -5.49 0.26
CA PHE A 270 2.01 -6.14 0.39
C PHE A 270 2.27 -6.75 1.77
N THR A 271 1.69 -6.21 2.84
CA THR A 271 1.96 -6.67 4.21
C THR A 271 0.92 -7.63 4.75
N GLY A 272 -0.30 -7.58 4.22
CA GLY A 272 -1.46 -8.24 4.81
C GLY A 272 -1.82 -7.70 6.20
N LEU A 273 -1.49 -6.44 6.46
CA LEU A 273 -1.80 -5.70 7.69
C LEU A 273 -2.73 -4.53 7.37
N TYR A 274 -3.53 -4.09 8.33
CA TYR A 274 -4.34 -2.86 8.18
C TYR A 274 -3.50 -1.60 8.46
N PRO A 275 -3.95 -0.41 8.00
CA PRO A 275 -3.23 0.85 8.18
C PRO A 275 -2.79 1.18 9.61
N PRO A 276 -3.65 1.02 10.65
CA PRO A 276 -3.24 1.23 12.02
C PRO A 276 -2.08 0.33 12.48
N THR A 277 -1.92 -0.85 11.87
CA THR A 277 -0.94 -1.86 12.26
C THR A 277 0.38 -1.70 11.50
N HIS A 278 0.35 -1.54 10.18
CA HIS A 278 1.59 -1.30 9.42
C HIS A 278 2.13 0.14 9.59
N GLY A 279 1.28 1.08 10.02
CA GLY A 279 1.68 2.41 10.44
C GLY A 279 1.96 3.42 9.34
N VAL A 280 1.51 3.15 8.11
CA VAL A 280 1.49 4.13 7.01
C VAL A 280 0.08 4.68 6.93
N LEU A 281 -0.11 5.92 7.35
CA LEU A 281 -1.41 6.57 7.56
C LEU A 281 -1.48 7.97 6.99
N ASN A 282 -0.34 8.65 6.96
CA ASN A 282 -0.17 10.03 6.59
C ASN A 282 0.87 10.16 5.48
N ARG A 283 0.88 11.34 4.87
CA ARG A 283 1.98 11.75 4.01
C ARG A 283 3.31 11.69 4.77
N ASP A 284 4.36 11.30 4.05
CA ASP A 284 5.75 11.14 4.52
C ASP A 284 6.00 9.94 5.45
N ASP A 285 4.96 9.22 5.87
CA ASP A 285 5.14 7.94 6.55
C ASP A 285 5.98 6.98 5.69
N THR A 286 6.72 6.11 6.36
CA THR A 286 7.58 5.12 5.73
C THR A 286 7.21 3.76 6.25
N THR A 287 7.07 2.76 5.35
CA THR A 287 6.85 1.38 5.79
C THR A 287 8.02 0.96 6.69
N PRO A 288 7.77 0.49 7.93
CA PRO A 288 8.84 0.12 8.84
C PRO A 288 9.73 -1.00 8.27
N ALA A 289 11.04 -0.85 8.43
CA ALA A 289 12.01 -1.80 7.87
C ALA A 289 11.87 -3.22 8.42
N SER A 290 11.34 -3.37 9.64
CA SER A 290 11.12 -4.65 10.30
C SER A 290 9.89 -5.41 9.81
N LEU A 291 8.99 -4.80 9.04
CA LEU A 291 7.77 -5.49 8.61
C LEU A 291 8.08 -6.61 7.61
N PRO A 292 7.49 -7.81 7.78
CA PRO A 292 7.49 -8.82 6.75
C PRO A 292 6.56 -8.36 5.63
N THR A 293 7.06 -8.40 4.40
CA THR A 293 6.32 -7.98 3.20
C THR A 293 6.35 -9.11 2.19
N LEU A 294 5.31 -9.23 1.38
CA LEU A 294 5.18 -10.24 0.34
C LEU A 294 6.45 -10.30 -0.57
N PRO A 295 6.99 -9.19 -1.10
CA PRO A 295 8.20 -9.25 -1.93
C PRO A 295 9.40 -9.82 -1.17
N ARG A 296 9.63 -9.42 0.08
CA ARG A 296 10.75 -9.93 0.90
C ARG A 296 10.61 -11.42 1.20
N LEU A 297 9.40 -11.85 1.54
CA LEU A 297 9.10 -13.24 1.85
C LEU A 297 9.33 -14.13 0.61
N LEU A 298 8.92 -13.67 -0.57
CA LEU A 298 9.13 -14.39 -1.83
C LEU A 298 10.61 -14.38 -2.25
N ALA A 299 11.32 -13.25 -2.11
CA ALA A 299 12.76 -13.19 -2.36
C ALA A 299 13.54 -14.16 -1.46
N GLY A 300 13.16 -14.27 -0.18
CA GLY A 300 13.71 -15.26 0.74
C GLY A 300 13.48 -16.73 0.34
N ARG A 301 12.60 -16.98 -0.65
CA ARG A 301 12.35 -18.29 -1.26
C ARG A 301 12.89 -18.42 -2.69
N GLY A 302 13.77 -17.51 -3.10
CA GLY A 302 14.45 -17.56 -4.40
C GLY A 302 13.64 -17.00 -5.56
N PHE A 303 12.57 -16.24 -5.30
CA PHE A 303 11.85 -15.55 -6.37
C PHE A 303 12.67 -14.38 -6.91
N THR A 304 12.73 -14.28 -8.24
CA THR A 304 13.19 -13.05 -8.89
C THR A 304 12.11 -11.98 -8.73
N LEU A 305 12.48 -10.81 -8.21
CA LEU A 305 11.53 -9.71 -8.04
C LEU A 305 11.59 -8.73 -9.22
N ALA A 306 10.43 -8.28 -9.68
CA ALA A 306 10.31 -7.26 -10.69
C ALA A 306 9.24 -6.23 -10.30
N ASN A 307 9.62 -4.95 -10.33
CA ASN A 307 8.74 -3.83 -10.02
C ASN A 307 8.46 -3.02 -11.29
N PHE A 308 7.19 -2.95 -11.66
CA PHE A 308 6.69 -2.10 -12.74
C PHE A 308 5.80 -0.95 -12.22
N GLY A 309 5.87 -0.63 -10.92
CA GLY A 309 5.28 0.58 -10.34
C GLY A 309 6.27 1.75 -10.33
N PHE A 310 5.82 2.94 -10.72
CA PHE A 310 6.67 4.12 -10.93
C PHE A 310 7.00 4.91 -9.65
N PHE A 311 6.21 4.78 -8.57
CA PHE A 311 6.37 5.57 -7.34
C PHE A 311 7.02 4.82 -6.16
N THR A 312 7.67 3.68 -6.37
CA THR A 312 8.27 2.90 -5.26
C THR A 312 9.40 3.59 -4.51
N THR A 313 9.91 4.71 -5.05
CA THR A 313 10.90 5.59 -4.42
C THR A 313 10.31 6.54 -3.37
N VAL A 314 9.00 6.73 -3.37
CA VAL A 314 8.27 7.55 -2.39
C VAL A 314 8.36 6.89 -1.01
N SER A 315 8.38 7.71 0.06
CA SER A 315 8.62 7.28 1.44
C SER A 315 7.80 6.07 1.87
N TYR A 316 6.51 6.02 1.50
CA TYR A 316 5.58 4.95 1.87
C TYR A 316 6.09 3.56 1.49
N TYR A 317 6.67 3.44 0.29
CA TYR A 317 7.01 2.16 -0.33
C TYR A 317 8.45 1.73 -0.07
N ARG A 318 9.25 2.60 0.56
CA ARG A 318 10.56 2.21 1.07
C ARG A 318 10.37 1.01 1.99
N ASN A 319 11.35 0.11 2.00
CA ASN A 319 11.32 -1.11 2.78
C ASN A 319 10.25 -2.14 2.37
N LEU A 320 9.53 -2.00 1.24
CA LEU A 320 8.70 -3.11 0.77
C LEU A 320 9.51 -4.29 0.22
N GLY A 321 10.80 -4.09 -0.07
CA GLY A 321 11.68 -5.08 -0.69
C GLY A 321 11.49 -5.23 -2.20
N LEU A 322 10.72 -4.33 -2.82
CA LEU A 322 10.64 -4.21 -4.26
C LEU A 322 11.92 -3.57 -4.81
N PRO A 323 12.44 -4.00 -5.96
CA PRO A 323 13.46 -3.25 -6.67
C PRO A 323 12.90 -1.90 -7.12
N GLN A 324 13.76 -0.89 -7.28
CA GLN A 324 13.33 0.43 -7.74
C GLN A 324 12.65 0.34 -9.11
N GLN A 325 13.21 -0.47 -10.00
CA GLN A 325 12.69 -0.75 -11.35
C GLN A 325 13.02 -2.19 -11.72
N ALA A 326 12.17 -2.83 -12.53
CA ALA A 326 12.44 -4.17 -13.05
C ALA A 326 13.54 -4.21 -14.12
N VAL A 327 13.67 -3.14 -14.90
CA VAL A 327 14.62 -3.03 -16.03
C VAL A 327 15.54 -1.84 -15.76
N GLU A 328 16.84 -2.11 -15.67
CA GLU A 328 17.85 -1.07 -15.48
C GLU A 328 17.87 -0.12 -16.69
N GLY A 329 17.79 1.18 -16.43
CA GLY A 329 17.83 2.22 -17.48
C GLY A 329 16.52 2.43 -18.24
N ALA A 330 15.42 1.77 -17.86
CA ALA A 330 14.11 2.05 -18.43
C ALA A 330 13.59 3.42 -17.92
N GLU A 331 13.38 4.36 -18.85
CA GLU A 331 12.81 5.68 -18.55
C GLU A 331 11.30 5.62 -18.26
N VAL A 332 10.60 4.71 -18.94
CA VAL A 332 9.15 4.49 -18.78
C VAL A 332 8.91 3.03 -18.42
N ILE A 333 8.02 2.80 -17.47
CA ILE A 333 7.64 1.49 -16.97
C ILE A 333 6.14 1.31 -17.17
N GLY A 334 5.71 0.17 -17.71
CA GLY A 334 4.30 -0.11 -18.00
C GLY A 334 4.07 -1.50 -18.57
N ALA A 335 2.82 -1.77 -18.98
CA ALA A 335 2.36 -3.06 -19.50
C ALA A 335 3.26 -3.63 -20.61
N ARG A 336 3.67 -2.78 -21.56
CA ARG A 336 4.56 -3.19 -22.64
C ARG A 336 5.93 -3.65 -22.16
N VAL A 337 6.55 -2.91 -21.24
CA VAL A 337 7.87 -3.24 -20.70
C VAL A 337 7.81 -4.52 -19.87
N LEU A 338 6.74 -4.72 -19.10
CA LEU A 338 6.47 -5.99 -18.43
C LEU A 338 6.32 -7.14 -19.43
N ALA A 339 5.51 -6.95 -20.48
CA ALA A 339 5.31 -7.95 -21.53
C ALA A 339 6.63 -8.38 -22.18
N ASP A 340 7.52 -7.43 -22.46
CA ASP A 340 8.84 -7.70 -23.02
C ASP A 340 9.75 -8.43 -22.00
N TRP A 341 9.79 -7.97 -20.74
CA TRP A 341 10.56 -8.60 -19.66
C TRP A 341 10.18 -10.05 -19.40
N LEU A 342 8.88 -10.39 -19.49
CA LEU A 342 8.38 -11.76 -19.34
C LEU A 342 9.04 -12.76 -20.31
N GLY A 343 9.61 -12.31 -21.43
CA GLY A 343 10.28 -13.18 -22.41
C GLY A 343 11.58 -13.81 -21.94
N ALA A 344 12.23 -13.21 -20.95
CA ALA A 344 13.51 -13.66 -20.41
C ALA A 344 13.50 -13.74 -18.88
N ALA A 345 12.31 -13.63 -18.26
CA ALA A 345 12.16 -13.62 -16.81
C ALA A 345 12.67 -14.93 -16.18
N PRO A 346 13.62 -14.86 -15.24
CA PRO A 346 14.04 -16.04 -14.48
C PRO A 346 12.89 -16.52 -13.57
N GLU A 347 12.67 -17.83 -13.53
CA GLU A 347 11.59 -18.43 -12.73
C GLU A 347 12.14 -19.15 -11.49
N PRO A 348 11.43 -19.11 -10.35
CA PRO A 348 10.16 -18.42 -10.16
C PRO A 348 10.32 -16.90 -10.05
N PHE A 349 9.32 -16.13 -10.48
CA PHE A 349 9.30 -14.67 -10.31
C PHE A 349 8.09 -14.15 -9.56
N PHE A 350 8.26 -12.99 -8.92
CA PHE A 350 7.20 -12.11 -8.47
C PHE A 350 7.31 -10.79 -9.24
N ALA A 351 6.33 -10.50 -10.08
CA ALA A 351 6.23 -9.24 -10.81
C ALA A 351 5.00 -8.47 -10.31
N TRP A 352 5.19 -7.18 -10.04
CA TRP A 352 4.09 -6.27 -9.73
C TRP A 352 4.00 -5.17 -10.78
N LEU A 353 2.81 -4.97 -11.35
CA LEU A 353 2.48 -3.83 -12.18
C LEU A 353 1.36 -3.04 -11.52
N HIS A 354 1.60 -1.75 -11.31
CA HIS A 354 0.58 -0.79 -10.88
C HIS A 354 0.20 0.09 -12.07
N LEU A 355 -1.04 -0.05 -12.51
CA LEU A 355 -1.66 0.71 -13.59
C LEU A 355 -2.20 2.01 -13.00
N VAL A 356 -1.81 3.13 -13.59
CA VAL A 356 -2.23 4.47 -13.15
C VAL A 356 -3.68 4.74 -13.52
N ASP A 357 -4.08 4.39 -14.73
CA ASP A 357 -5.47 4.54 -15.15
C ASP A 357 -6.36 3.61 -14.30
N PRO A 358 -7.57 4.02 -13.88
CA PRO A 358 -8.31 5.23 -14.27
C PRO A 358 -8.16 6.47 -13.36
N HIS A 359 -7.10 6.60 -12.56
CA HIS A 359 -6.91 7.76 -11.68
C HIS A 359 -6.88 9.09 -12.46
N LEU A 360 -7.42 10.16 -11.85
CA LEU A 360 -7.38 11.51 -12.41
C LEU A 360 -5.93 11.99 -12.72
N PRO A 361 -5.69 12.85 -13.71
CA PRO A 361 -6.67 13.51 -14.56
C PRO A 361 -7.37 12.59 -15.56
N TYR A 362 -8.70 12.65 -15.63
CA TYR A 362 -9.48 11.77 -16.52
C TYR A 362 -9.34 12.15 -17.99
N GLY A 363 -9.29 11.14 -18.86
CA GLY A 363 -9.04 11.28 -20.29
C GLY A 363 -7.57 11.56 -20.63
N ALA A 364 -6.69 11.66 -19.64
CA ALA A 364 -5.24 11.77 -19.79
C ALA A 364 -4.58 10.39 -19.75
N THR A 365 -3.31 10.29 -20.17
CA THR A 365 -2.50 9.08 -19.97
C THR A 365 -1.65 9.24 -18.72
N GLY A 366 -1.95 8.49 -17.66
CA GLY A 366 -1.23 8.61 -16.38
C GLY A 366 -1.51 9.94 -15.64
N TYR A 367 -0.58 10.38 -14.79
CA TYR A 367 -0.72 11.64 -14.02
C TYR A 367 -0.32 12.90 -14.81
N GLU A 368 -0.20 12.79 -16.13
CA GLU A 368 0.16 13.94 -16.96
C GLU A 368 -1.00 14.92 -17.00
N ALA A 369 -0.71 16.21 -16.79
CA ALA A 369 -1.72 17.24 -16.95
C ALA A 369 -2.20 17.25 -18.41
N ALA A 370 -3.42 16.76 -18.65
CA ALA A 370 -4.03 16.96 -19.95
C ALA A 370 -4.56 18.39 -20.04
N GLU A 371 -4.54 18.97 -21.23
CA GLU A 371 -5.38 20.13 -21.50
C GLU A 371 -6.84 19.69 -21.37
N ALA A 372 -7.66 20.48 -20.67
CA ALA A 372 -9.07 20.16 -20.52
C ALA A 372 -9.74 20.11 -21.90
N ARG A 373 -10.12 18.89 -22.32
CA ARG A 373 -10.78 18.64 -23.61
C ARG A 373 -12.25 18.98 -23.52
N VAL A 374 -12.84 18.73 -22.36
CA VAL A 374 -14.23 19.05 -22.07
C VAL A 374 -14.28 20.24 -21.13
N LYS A 375 -14.79 21.37 -21.63
CA LYS A 375 -14.98 22.60 -20.86
C LYS A 375 -16.41 22.68 -20.33
N GLY A 376 -16.62 23.46 -19.28
CA GLY A 376 -17.98 23.73 -18.78
C GLY A 376 -18.04 24.15 -17.33
N SER A 377 -17.08 23.73 -16.51
CA SER A 377 -16.97 24.17 -15.13
C SER A 377 -15.53 24.01 -14.62
N SER A 378 -15.20 24.76 -13.56
CA SER A 378 -13.88 24.67 -12.94
C SER A 378 -13.60 23.30 -12.33
N GLY A 379 -14.62 22.59 -11.85
CA GLY A 379 -14.50 21.23 -11.32
C GLY A 379 -14.22 20.20 -12.40
N LEU A 380 -14.97 20.23 -13.50
CA LEU A 380 -14.76 19.32 -14.64
C LEU A 380 -13.40 19.53 -15.29
N GLU A 381 -12.99 20.79 -15.45
CA GLU A 381 -11.66 21.10 -15.99
C GLU A 381 -10.57 20.64 -15.03
N ARG A 382 -10.72 20.86 -13.72
CA ARG A 382 -9.75 20.40 -12.72
C ARG A 382 -9.55 18.88 -12.78
N ALA A 383 -10.64 18.12 -12.92
CA ALA A 383 -10.62 16.67 -13.00
C ALA A 383 -9.89 16.12 -14.25
N GLN A 384 -9.63 16.96 -15.27
CA GLN A 384 -8.90 16.59 -16.49
C GLN A 384 -7.46 17.12 -16.52
N VAL A 385 -7.05 18.02 -15.63
CA VAL A 385 -5.73 18.67 -15.73
C VAL A 385 -4.83 18.46 -14.52
N SER A 386 -5.34 17.87 -13.43
CA SER A 386 -4.57 17.65 -12.22
C SER A 386 -4.86 16.31 -11.59
N ALA A 387 -3.82 15.66 -11.10
CA ALA A 387 -3.90 14.44 -10.31
C ALA A 387 -4.42 14.66 -8.88
N THR A 388 -4.54 15.91 -8.44
CA THR A 388 -5.02 16.25 -7.10
C THR A 388 -5.97 17.42 -7.16
N VAL A 389 -6.91 17.47 -6.24
CA VAL A 389 -7.77 18.63 -6.05
C VAL A 389 -7.32 19.36 -4.77
N PRO A 390 -6.85 20.62 -4.86
CA PRO A 390 -6.39 21.34 -3.67
C PRO A 390 -7.54 21.59 -2.68
N LEU A 391 -7.22 21.46 -1.40
CA LEU A 391 -8.10 21.83 -0.29
C LEU A 391 -8.61 23.27 -0.43
N GLY A 392 -9.93 23.45 -0.34
CA GLY A 392 -10.55 24.78 -0.41
C GLY A 392 -10.56 25.42 -1.80
N ALA A 393 -10.33 24.66 -2.87
CA ALA A 393 -10.26 25.17 -4.25
C ALA A 393 -11.57 25.78 -4.79
N GLY A 394 -12.68 25.73 -4.04
CA GLY A 394 -13.95 26.37 -4.44
C GLY A 394 -14.46 25.91 -5.81
N LEU A 395 -14.25 24.62 -6.14
CA LEU A 395 -14.64 24.07 -7.44
C LEU A 395 -16.16 24.08 -7.58
N ALA A 396 -16.63 24.46 -8.77
CA ALA A 396 -18.02 24.40 -9.15
C ALA A 396 -18.22 23.30 -10.19
N PHE A 397 -19.32 22.56 -10.08
CA PHE A 397 -19.77 21.59 -11.08
C PHE A 397 -21.11 22.05 -11.64
N GLY A 398 -21.23 22.03 -12.97
CA GLY A 398 -22.43 22.38 -13.70
C GLY A 398 -23.34 21.19 -13.97
N GLU A 399 -24.51 21.48 -14.53
CA GLU A 399 -25.43 20.45 -15.02
C GLU A 399 -24.76 19.61 -16.12
N GLY A 400 -24.86 18.28 -16.01
CA GLY A 400 -24.26 17.34 -16.96
C GLY A 400 -22.79 17.00 -16.72
N ASP A 401 -22.11 17.61 -15.74
CA ASP A 401 -20.68 17.35 -15.51
C ASP A 401 -20.40 15.96 -14.95
N ARG A 402 -21.34 15.40 -14.18
CA ARG A 402 -21.25 14.04 -13.65
C ARG A 402 -21.20 13.00 -14.77
N GLU A 403 -22.03 13.16 -15.79
CA GLU A 403 -22.08 12.30 -16.96
C GLU A 403 -20.79 12.40 -17.78
N LYS A 404 -20.25 13.62 -17.95
CA LYS A 404 -18.98 13.85 -18.65
C LYS A 404 -17.79 13.22 -17.92
N ILE A 405 -17.69 13.42 -16.60
CA ILE A 405 -16.64 12.80 -15.77
C ILE A 405 -16.73 11.28 -15.86
N ARG A 406 -17.93 10.70 -15.75
CA ARG A 406 -18.13 9.26 -15.88
C ARG A 406 -17.70 8.74 -17.25
N ALA A 407 -18.00 9.46 -18.33
CA ALA A 407 -17.58 9.07 -19.67
C ALA A 407 -16.05 9.07 -19.82
N LEU A 408 -15.37 10.11 -19.31
CA LEU A 408 -13.90 10.18 -19.32
C LEU A 408 -13.28 9.05 -18.48
N TYR A 409 -13.78 8.85 -17.26
CA TYR A 409 -13.33 7.76 -16.39
C TYR A 409 -13.51 6.38 -17.05
N GLN A 410 -14.63 6.13 -17.74
CA GLN A 410 -14.85 4.87 -18.47
C GLN A 410 -13.91 4.68 -19.67
N GLU A 411 -13.48 5.77 -20.32
CA GLU A 411 -12.44 5.72 -21.35
C GLU A 411 -11.10 5.24 -20.76
N ASP A 412 -10.73 5.76 -19.59
CA ASP A 412 -9.51 5.38 -18.89
C ASP A 412 -9.57 3.94 -18.37
N VAL A 413 -10.72 3.49 -17.86
CA VAL A 413 -10.96 2.08 -17.51
C VAL A 413 -10.76 1.18 -18.73
N SER A 414 -11.30 1.56 -19.89
CA SER A 414 -11.14 0.80 -21.14
C SER A 414 -9.68 0.76 -21.60
N ARG A 415 -8.89 1.81 -21.32
CA ARG A 415 -7.46 1.88 -21.64
C ARG A 415 -6.63 1.00 -20.71
N MET A 416 -6.93 1.03 -19.41
CA MET A 416 -6.36 0.15 -18.40
C MET A 416 -6.60 -1.32 -18.75
N ASP A 417 -7.83 -1.69 -19.13
CA ASP A 417 -8.16 -3.07 -19.51
C ASP A 417 -7.38 -3.54 -20.75
N ARG A 418 -7.15 -2.67 -21.75
CA ARG A 418 -6.26 -2.99 -22.88
C ARG A 418 -4.83 -3.30 -22.41
N SER A 419 -4.30 -2.52 -21.47
CA SER A 419 -2.97 -2.76 -20.87
C SER A 419 -2.93 -4.09 -20.11
N VAL A 420 -3.98 -4.45 -19.38
CA VAL A 420 -4.12 -5.79 -18.76
C VAL A 420 -4.10 -6.87 -19.85
N GLY A 421 -4.88 -6.68 -20.92
CA GLY A 421 -4.95 -7.60 -22.06
C GLY A 421 -3.59 -7.84 -22.72
N GLU A 422 -2.77 -6.80 -22.92
CA GLU A 422 -1.41 -6.91 -23.45
C GLU A 422 -0.53 -7.81 -22.58
N VAL A 423 -0.58 -7.65 -21.26
CA VAL A 423 0.21 -8.46 -20.31
C VAL A 423 -0.27 -9.91 -20.30
N LEU A 424 -1.59 -10.14 -20.27
CA LEU A 424 -2.16 -11.50 -20.30
C LEU A 424 -1.85 -12.21 -21.62
N ALA A 425 -1.93 -11.51 -22.75
CA ALA A 425 -1.54 -12.04 -24.05
C ALA A 425 -0.04 -12.37 -24.11
N ALA A 426 0.81 -11.53 -23.51
CA ALA A 426 2.25 -11.77 -23.43
C ALA A 426 2.60 -13.00 -22.59
N LEU A 427 1.92 -13.21 -21.46
CA LEU A 427 2.02 -14.43 -20.65
C LEU A 427 1.64 -15.67 -21.46
N ALA A 428 0.50 -15.61 -22.18
CA ALA A 428 0.01 -16.72 -22.98
C ALA A 428 0.95 -17.07 -24.14
N ALA A 429 1.41 -16.06 -24.89
CA ALA A 429 2.31 -16.24 -26.03
C ALA A 429 3.66 -16.89 -25.64
N ARG A 430 4.06 -16.75 -24.37
CA ARG A 430 5.30 -17.32 -23.81
C ARG A 430 5.07 -18.65 -23.09
N GLY A 431 3.85 -19.17 -23.08
CA GLY A 431 3.50 -20.42 -22.39
C GLY A 431 3.52 -20.34 -20.86
N LEU A 432 3.53 -19.13 -20.29
CA LEU A 432 3.65 -18.92 -18.85
C LEU A 432 2.32 -19.03 -18.09
N SER A 433 1.17 -18.93 -18.77
CA SER A 433 -0.15 -18.91 -18.13
C SER A 433 -0.41 -20.12 -17.21
N SER A 434 0.08 -21.30 -17.59
CA SER A 434 -0.09 -22.53 -16.79
C SER A 434 0.83 -22.64 -15.57
N ARG A 435 1.73 -21.66 -15.39
CA ARG A 435 2.71 -21.61 -14.29
C ARG A 435 2.69 -20.30 -13.51
N THR A 436 1.81 -19.38 -13.87
CA THR A 436 1.74 -18.05 -13.26
C THR A 436 0.38 -17.85 -12.61
N VAL A 437 0.38 -17.59 -11.31
CA VAL A 437 -0.78 -17.03 -10.61
C VAL A 437 -0.87 -15.56 -10.99
N VAL A 438 -2.01 -15.15 -11.54
CA VAL A 438 -2.32 -13.74 -11.81
C VAL A 438 -3.38 -13.30 -10.82
N LEU A 439 -3.09 -12.25 -10.04
CA LEU A 439 -4.07 -11.59 -9.18
C LEU A 439 -4.24 -10.16 -9.63
N PHE A 440 -5.47 -9.76 -9.92
CA PHE A 440 -5.84 -8.39 -10.25
C PHE A 440 -6.75 -7.81 -9.16
N THR A 441 -6.48 -6.58 -8.74
CA THR A 441 -7.34 -5.79 -7.84
C THR A 441 -7.18 -4.30 -8.12
N ALA A 442 -7.96 -3.45 -7.44
CA ALA A 442 -7.63 -2.03 -7.28
C ALA A 442 -7.07 -1.75 -5.88
N ASP A 443 -6.40 -0.62 -5.71
CA ASP A 443 -6.02 -0.10 -4.40
C ASP A 443 -7.23 0.52 -3.67
N HIS A 444 -8.05 1.31 -4.36
CA HIS A 444 -9.34 1.84 -3.94
C HIS A 444 -10.20 2.17 -5.16
N GLY A 445 -11.42 2.66 -4.94
CA GLY A 445 -12.29 3.19 -5.99
C GLY A 445 -12.28 4.72 -6.05
N GLU A 446 -13.36 5.32 -6.53
CA GLU A 446 -13.41 6.74 -6.91
C GLU A 446 -14.83 7.34 -6.82
N GLU A 447 -14.93 8.54 -6.26
CA GLU A 447 -16.13 9.39 -6.31
C GLU A 447 -16.16 10.18 -7.63
N LEU A 448 -17.28 10.11 -8.32
CA LEU A 448 -17.56 10.76 -9.59
C LEU A 448 -18.83 11.62 -9.42
N LEU A 449 -18.80 12.53 -8.44
CA LEU A 449 -19.86 13.48 -8.06
C LEU A 449 -21.13 12.89 -7.41
N GLU A 450 -21.10 11.65 -6.93
CA GLU A 450 -22.18 11.07 -6.13
C GLU A 450 -22.52 11.93 -4.89
N HIS A 451 -21.50 12.47 -4.23
CA HIS A 451 -21.63 13.23 -2.98
C HIS A 451 -21.07 14.65 -3.10
N GLY A 452 -20.97 15.16 -4.33
CA GLY A 452 -20.52 16.53 -4.64
C GLY A 452 -19.01 16.68 -4.77
N TRP A 453 -18.24 15.59 -4.73
CA TRP A 453 -16.79 15.61 -4.92
C TRP A 453 -16.33 14.73 -6.08
N VAL A 454 -15.09 14.95 -6.52
CA VAL A 454 -14.43 14.14 -7.52
C VAL A 454 -13.14 13.58 -6.94
N GLY A 455 -12.89 12.29 -7.17
CA GLY A 455 -11.72 11.59 -6.70
C GLY A 455 -11.96 10.81 -5.40
N HIS A 456 -11.03 10.91 -4.46
CA HIS A 456 -11.01 10.14 -3.21
C HIS A 456 -10.40 10.99 -2.07
N ALA A 457 -10.00 10.38 -0.95
CA ALA A 457 -9.61 11.16 0.25
C ALA A 457 -8.49 12.19 -0.01
N SER A 458 -7.57 11.89 -0.93
CA SER A 458 -6.48 12.79 -1.32
C SER A 458 -6.92 13.95 -2.22
N THR A 459 -8.15 13.98 -2.72
CA THR A 459 -8.65 15.02 -3.64
C THR A 459 -9.72 15.91 -2.99
N SER A 460 -10.63 15.36 -2.19
CA SER A 460 -11.66 16.19 -1.55
C SER A 460 -11.17 16.90 -0.29
N GLY A 461 -10.03 16.47 0.28
CA GLY A 461 -9.44 17.06 1.47
C GLY A 461 -10.23 16.79 2.77
N GLU A 462 -11.34 16.09 2.63
CA GLU A 462 -12.01 15.30 3.63
C GLU A 462 -12.07 13.86 3.14
N ALA A 463 -12.24 12.91 4.05
CA ALA A 463 -12.33 11.52 3.66
C ALA A 463 -13.80 11.15 3.64
N SER A 464 -14.17 10.37 2.62
CA SER A 464 -15.43 9.66 2.59
C SER A 464 -15.16 8.16 2.62
N LEU A 465 -15.97 7.44 3.39
CA LEU A 465 -16.01 5.98 3.39
C LEU A 465 -17.33 5.59 2.72
N THR A 466 -17.39 5.76 1.40
CA THR A 466 -18.57 5.43 0.58
C THR A 466 -18.29 4.21 -0.30
N GLU A 467 -19.35 3.57 -0.81
CA GLU A 467 -19.18 2.30 -1.51
C GLU A 467 -18.37 2.43 -2.79
N GLU A 468 -18.52 3.51 -3.54
CA GLU A 468 -17.78 3.79 -4.77
C GLU A 468 -16.28 3.98 -4.55
N VAL A 469 -15.86 4.42 -3.36
CA VAL A 469 -14.45 4.54 -3.00
C VAL A 469 -13.93 3.25 -2.34
N LEU A 470 -14.80 2.50 -1.68
CA LEU A 470 -14.41 1.34 -0.88
C LEU A 470 -14.45 0.00 -1.61
N ARG A 471 -15.39 -0.21 -2.54
CA ARG A 471 -15.54 -1.47 -3.28
C ARG A 471 -14.58 -1.49 -4.48
N VAL A 472 -13.78 -2.55 -4.56
CA VAL A 472 -12.78 -2.76 -5.61
C VAL A 472 -13.02 -4.09 -6.33
N PRO A 473 -12.68 -4.21 -7.62
CA PRO A 473 -12.68 -5.52 -8.27
C PRO A 473 -11.58 -6.40 -7.68
N LEU A 474 -11.79 -7.72 -7.59
CA LEU A 474 -10.75 -8.67 -7.22
C LEU A 474 -10.95 -10.00 -7.96
N VAL A 475 -9.91 -10.45 -8.66
CA VAL A 475 -9.91 -11.70 -9.41
C VAL A 475 -8.55 -12.39 -9.30
N VAL A 476 -8.56 -13.71 -9.19
CA VAL A 476 -7.36 -14.56 -9.15
C VAL A 476 -7.51 -15.64 -10.21
N ALA A 477 -6.46 -15.93 -10.97
CA ALA A 477 -6.42 -17.01 -11.95
C ALA A 477 -5.04 -17.69 -11.97
N GLY A 478 -4.96 -18.89 -12.53
CA GLY A 478 -3.71 -19.63 -12.70
C GLY A 478 -3.63 -20.93 -11.87
N PRO A 479 -2.42 -21.46 -11.63
CA PRO A 479 -2.21 -22.73 -10.93
C PRO A 479 -2.86 -22.78 -9.55
N GLY A 480 -3.58 -23.86 -9.26
CA GLY A 480 -4.28 -24.03 -7.98
C GLY A 480 -5.58 -23.23 -7.84
N VAL A 481 -5.98 -22.46 -8.86
CA VAL A 481 -7.19 -21.65 -8.86
C VAL A 481 -8.26 -22.29 -9.76
N PRO A 482 -9.49 -22.53 -9.26
CA PRO A 482 -10.59 -23.00 -10.10
C PRO A 482 -10.97 -22.00 -11.21
N VAL A 483 -11.53 -22.52 -12.30
CA VAL A 483 -11.94 -21.74 -13.47
C VAL A 483 -13.41 -21.34 -13.39
N GLY A 484 -13.73 -20.11 -13.79
CA GLY A 484 -15.10 -19.63 -14.00
C GLY A 484 -15.95 -19.53 -12.72
N ARG A 485 -15.33 -19.22 -11.58
CA ARG A 485 -16.01 -19.21 -10.27
C ARG A 485 -16.23 -17.79 -9.77
N VAL A 486 -17.34 -17.61 -9.06
CA VAL A 486 -17.62 -16.41 -8.26
C VAL A 486 -17.57 -16.82 -6.79
N ALA A 487 -16.61 -16.28 -6.04
CA ALA A 487 -16.44 -16.60 -4.63
C ALA A 487 -17.41 -15.76 -3.76
N PRO A 488 -18.07 -16.38 -2.77
CA PRO A 488 -18.98 -15.69 -1.88
C PRO A 488 -18.25 -15.02 -0.70
N GLY A 489 -18.93 -14.09 -0.05
CA GLY A 489 -18.47 -13.45 1.17
C GLY A 489 -17.52 -12.28 0.91
N LEU A 490 -17.08 -11.65 2.00
CA LEU A 490 -16.33 -10.39 1.93
C LEU A 490 -14.83 -10.66 1.82
N ALA A 491 -14.21 -10.12 0.79
CA ALA A 491 -12.75 -10.04 0.64
C ALA A 491 -12.26 -8.60 0.86
N GLN A 492 -10.98 -8.43 1.17
CA GLN A 492 -10.33 -7.13 1.22
C GLN A 492 -8.92 -7.21 0.67
N VAL A 493 -8.38 -6.06 0.23
CA VAL A 493 -7.02 -5.97 -0.31
C VAL A 493 -5.93 -6.46 0.66
N VAL A 494 -6.18 -6.42 1.98
CA VAL A 494 -5.31 -7.00 3.02
C VAL A 494 -5.15 -8.53 2.89
N ASP A 495 -6.02 -9.20 2.13
CA ASP A 495 -5.97 -10.65 1.91
C ASP A 495 -5.04 -11.06 0.78
N VAL A 496 -4.55 -10.11 -0.01
CA VAL A 496 -3.73 -10.39 -1.21
C VAL A 496 -2.44 -11.10 -0.82
N ALA A 497 -1.65 -10.52 0.09
CA ALA A 497 -0.40 -11.13 0.56
C ALA A 497 -0.58 -12.56 1.10
N PRO A 498 -1.47 -12.85 2.07
CA PRO A 498 -1.64 -14.21 2.57
C PRO A 498 -2.18 -15.18 1.50
N THR A 499 -3.00 -14.72 0.55
CA THR A 499 -3.49 -15.57 -0.55
C THR A 499 -2.37 -15.96 -1.52
N LEU A 500 -1.53 -15.00 -1.91
CA LEU A 500 -0.41 -15.26 -2.81
C LEU A 500 0.66 -16.14 -2.15
N LEU A 501 0.90 -15.97 -0.85
CA LEU A 501 1.77 -16.88 -0.09
C LEU A 501 1.20 -18.30 -0.07
N ASP A 502 -0.10 -18.46 0.23
CA ASP A 502 -0.76 -19.78 0.27
C ASP A 502 -0.70 -20.51 -1.09
N LEU A 503 -0.97 -19.80 -2.18
CA LEU A 503 -0.86 -20.34 -3.55
C LEU A 503 0.58 -20.73 -3.93
N CYS A 504 1.58 -20.11 -3.31
CA CYS A 504 2.99 -20.49 -3.42
C CYS A 504 3.41 -21.60 -2.43
N GLY A 505 2.48 -22.15 -1.64
CA GLY A 505 2.77 -23.15 -0.62
C GLY A 505 3.49 -22.58 0.61
N LEU A 506 3.34 -21.29 0.88
CA LEU A 506 3.97 -20.56 1.98
C LEU A 506 2.94 -20.16 3.02
N SER A 507 3.32 -20.24 4.30
CA SER A 507 2.49 -19.71 5.38
C SER A 507 2.72 -18.22 5.57
N PRO A 508 1.66 -17.42 5.80
CA PRO A 508 1.83 -16.02 6.17
C PRO A 508 2.52 -15.89 7.55
N PRO A 509 3.30 -14.82 7.76
CA PRO A 509 3.94 -14.56 9.05
C PRO A 509 2.94 -14.49 10.22
N PRO A 510 3.37 -14.83 11.45
CA PRO A 510 2.56 -14.57 12.63
C PRO A 510 2.18 -13.08 12.74
N GLY A 511 0.90 -12.81 12.98
CA GLY A 511 0.39 -11.45 13.08
C GLY A 511 -0.13 -10.84 11.78
N THR A 512 -0.02 -11.53 10.64
CA THR A 512 -0.79 -11.18 9.42
C THR A 512 -2.28 -11.12 9.76
N GLN A 513 -2.95 -10.06 9.29
CA GLN A 513 -4.35 -9.76 9.65
C GLN A 513 -5.33 -10.06 8.51
N GLY A 514 -4.85 -10.04 7.28
CA GLY A 514 -5.56 -10.64 6.16
C GLY A 514 -5.65 -12.15 6.29
N VAL A 515 -6.56 -12.76 5.54
CA VAL A 515 -6.74 -14.21 5.48
C VAL A 515 -6.52 -14.69 4.06
N SER A 516 -6.03 -15.91 3.89
CA SER A 516 -5.98 -16.51 2.55
C SER A 516 -7.39 -16.67 1.98
N LEU A 517 -7.55 -16.30 0.72
CA LEU A 517 -8.80 -16.45 -0.05
C LEU A 517 -8.91 -17.84 -0.70
N VAL A 518 -7.88 -18.69 -0.65
CA VAL A 518 -7.92 -20.05 -1.23
C VAL A 518 -9.12 -20.88 -0.72
N PRO A 519 -9.48 -20.86 0.59
CA PRO A 519 -10.69 -21.54 1.06
C PRO A 519 -11.99 -21.02 0.41
N ALA A 520 -12.03 -19.76 -0.02
CA ALA A 520 -13.20 -19.16 -0.66
C ALA A 520 -13.42 -19.68 -2.09
N PHE A 521 -12.38 -20.21 -2.73
CA PHE A 521 -12.51 -20.88 -4.03
C PHE A 521 -13.44 -22.11 -3.95
N ALA A 522 -13.46 -22.75 -2.76
CA ALA A 522 -14.37 -23.84 -2.41
C ALA A 522 -15.69 -23.37 -1.76
N GLY A 523 -16.00 -22.07 -1.78
CA GLY A 523 -17.24 -21.49 -1.27
C GLY A 523 -17.24 -21.12 0.22
N LYS A 524 -16.08 -21.16 0.90
CA LYS A 524 -15.98 -20.73 2.31
C LYS A 524 -15.74 -19.22 2.39
N ALA A 525 -16.75 -18.47 2.84
CA ALA A 525 -16.65 -17.02 3.00
C ALA A 525 -15.42 -16.62 3.87
N PRO A 526 -14.56 -15.68 3.42
CA PRO A 526 -13.34 -15.31 4.16
C PRO A 526 -13.65 -14.66 5.51
N ARG A 527 -14.61 -13.73 5.53
CA ARG A 527 -15.07 -13.03 6.74
C ARG A 527 -16.50 -12.53 6.63
N ARG A 528 -17.01 -12.02 7.76
CA ARG A 528 -18.35 -11.41 7.91
C ARG A 528 -18.32 -9.89 8.09
N ARG A 529 -17.14 -9.32 8.31
CA ARG A 529 -16.93 -7.90 8.59
C ARG A 529 -15.72 -7.39 7.83
N VAL A 530 -15.81 -6.18 7.31
CA VAL A 530 -14.70 -5.46 6.68
C VAL A 530 -14.39 -4.20 7.47
N TYR A 531 -13.13 -3.78 7.47
CA TYR A 531 -12.69 -2.63 8.25
C TYR A 531 -11.92 -1.63 7.40
N PHE A 532 -12.09 -0.35 7.74
CA PHE A 532 -11.55 0.77 6.98
C PHE A 532 -10.90 1.77 7.92
N ASP A 533 -9.84 2.40 7.45
CA ASP A 533 -9.15 3.43 8.19
C ASP A 533 -8.46 4.43 7.27
N THR A 534 -8.66 5.72 7.54
CA THR A 534 -7.94 6.79 6.86
C THR A 534 -7.82 8.04 7.71
N THR A 535 -6.99 8.96 7.24
CA THR A 535 -6.96 10.36 7.64
C THR A 535 -7.89 11.18 6.72
N PRO A 536 -8.38 12.36 7.15
CA PRO A 536 -9.35 13.13 6.36
C PRO A 536 -8.86 13.47 4.95
N GLY A 537 -7.67 14.05 4.78
CA GLY A 537 -7.21 14.47 3.46
C GLY A 537 -6.36 13.44 2.73
N GLY A 538 -6.28 12.19 3.20
CA GLY A 538 -5.32 11.20 2.69
C GLY A 538 -3.91 11.80 2.57
N HIS A 539 -3.37 11.82 1.34
CA HIS A 539 -2.07 12.43 1.02
C HIS A 539 -1.99 13.93 1.33
N LEU A 540 -3.09 14.66 1.19
CA LEU A 540 -3.16 16.11 1.39
C LEU A 540 -3.56 16.50 2.82
N THR A 541 -3.63 15.54 3.76
CA THR A 541 -3.98 15.83 5.15
C THR A 541 -3.02 16.89 5.75
N PRO A 542 -3.54 18.06 6.19
CA PRO A 542 -2.73 19.08 6.83
C PRO A 542 -2.08 18.57 8.12
N GLU A 543 -0.88 19.06 8.46
CA GLU A 543 -0.10 18.59 9.62
C GLU A 543 -0.91 18.56 10.92
N GLY A 544 -1.65 19.64 11.22
CA GLY A 544 -2.48 19.74 12.42
C GLY A 544 -3.67 18.76 12.48
N ARG A 545 -4.01 18.09 11.38
CA ARG A 545 -5.11 17.12 11.29
C ARG A 545 -4.64 15.68 11.10
N ARG A 546 -3.33 15.42 11.06
CA ARG A 546 -2.76 14.07 10.87
C ARG A 546 -3.10 13.08 12.00
N ALA A 547 -3.55 13.58 13.15
CA ALA A 547 -4.04 12.77 14.27
C ALA A 547 -5.53 12.40 14.14
N GLU A 548 -6.29 13.10 13.30
CA GLU A 548 -7.69 12.76 13.05
C GLU A 548 -7.79 11.47 12.25
N ARG A 549 -8.84 10.69 12.52
CA ARG A 549 -9.10 9.44 11.82
C ARG A 549 -10.55 9.32 11.44
N LEU A 550 -10.79 8.77 10.26
CA LEU A 550 -12.07 8.27 9.82
C LEU A 550 -11.97 6.76 9.71
N GLN A 551 -12.75 6.05 10.51
CA GLN A 551 -12.70 4.60 10.60
C GLN A 551 -14.07 4.01 10.35
N GLY A 552 -14.10 2.83 9.74
CA GLY A 552 -15.36 2.17 9.42
C GLY A 552 -15.34 0.66 9.63
N ALA A 553 -16.53 0.12 9.88
CA ALA A 553 -16.79 -1.32 9.85
C ALA A 553 -18.03 -1.59 8.99
N GLY A 554 -17.94 -2.56 8.09
CA GLY A 554 -19.03 -2.96 7.20
C GLY A 554 -19.36 -4.45 7.26
N ASP A 555 -20.59 -4.82 6.91
CA ASP A 555 -21.04 -6.22 6.76
C ASP A 555 -21.37 -6.61 5.30
N GLY A 556 -20.95 -5.78 4.34
CA GLY A 556 -21.24 -5.92 2.91
C GLY A 556 -22.57 -5.30 2.48
N ARG A 557 -23.42 -4.89 3.43
CA ARG A 557 -24.69 -4.20 3.14
C ARG A 557 -24.84 -2.89 3.90
N ARG A 558 -24.30 -2.86 5.12
CA ARG A 558 -24.31 -1.69 6.00
C ARG A 558 -22.87 -1.33 6.31
N LEU A 559 -22.67 -0.03 6.47
CA LEU A 559 -21.42 0.57 6.89
C LEU A 559 -21.70 1.44 8.12
N HIS A 560 -20.84 1.32 9.12
CA HIS A 560 -20.78 2.23 10.24
C HIS A 560 -19.44 2.96 10.20
N VAL A 561 -19.48 4.28 10.33
CA VAL A 561 -18.32 5.16 10.25
C VAL A 561 -18.25 5.97 11.54
N GLU A 562 -17.04 6.15 12.06
CA GLU A 562 -16.75 7.01 13.19
C GLU A 562 -15.56 7.91 12.88
N ARG A 563 -15.65 9.17 13.31
CA ARG A 563 -14.54 10.12 13.27
C ARG A 563 -13.90 10.26 14.65
N LEU A 564 -12.59 10.11 14.73
CA LEU A 564 -11.79 10.26 15.94
C LEU A 564 -10.90 11.50 15.82
N GLY A 565 -10.66 12.18 16.95
CA GLY A 565 -9.76 13.33 17.03
C GLY A 565 -10.33 14.65 16.51
N ALA A 566 -11.62 14.70 16.15
CA ALA A 566 -12.36 15.90 15.77
C ALA A 566 -13.64 16.03 16.64
N GLU A 567 -14.25 17.22 16.66
CA GLU A 567 -15.58 17.40 17.26
C GLU A 567 -16.58 16.45 16.59
N ALA A 568 -17.31 15.67 17.40
CA ALA A 568 -18.32 14.73 16.90
C ALA A 568 -19.43 15.51 16.18
N ARG A 569 -19.63 15.26 14.88
CA ARG A 569 -20.75 15.84 14.13
C ARG A 569 -22.02 14.98 14.34
N PRO A 570 -23.21 15.59 14.53
CA PRO A 570 -24.46 14.84 14.59
C PRO A 570 -24.77 14.20 13.23
N GLY A 571 -25.12 12.91 13.19
CA GLY A 571 -25.75 12.32 12.00
C GLY A 571 -25.33 10.90 11.60
N ASP A 572 -24.29 10.31 12.19
CA ASP A 572 -23.85 8.99 11.71
C ASP A 572 -24.83 7.86 12.10
N PRO A 573 -25.28 7.05 11.15
CA PRO A 573 -26.21 5.96 11.42
C PRO A 573 -25.58 4.97 12.40
N LYS A 574 -26.27 4.79 13.54
CA LYS A 574 -25.87 3.87 14.59
C LYS A 574 -26.24 2.45 14.17
N SER A 575 -25.26 1.68 13.74
CA SER A 575 -25.35 0.22 13.79
C SER A 575 -24.61 -0.23 15.06
N PRO A 576 -25.31 -0.48 16.18
CA PRO A 576 -24.66 -0.74 17.46
C PRO A 576 -23.72 -1.96 17.41
N ASP A 577 -24.02 -2.94 16.56
CA ASP A 577 -23.18 -4.12 16.39
C ASP A 577 -21.91 -3.80 15.59
N LEU A 578 -22.01 -3.02 14.51
CA LEU A 578 -20.82 -2.60 13.75
C LEU A 578 -19.95 -1.63 14.55
N ALA A 579 -20.54 -0.78 15.39
CA ALA A 579 -19.80 0.07 16.33
C ALA A 579 -19.00 -0.78 17.34
N LYS A 580 -19.61 -1.84 17.90
CA LYS A 580 -18.92 -2.79 18.78
C LYS A 580 -17.80 -3.53 18.05
N ASP A 581 -18.05 -3.95 16.80
CA ASP A 581 -17.05 -4.63 15.96
C ASP A 581 -15.88 -3.70 15.65
N LEU A 582 -16.14 -2.42 15.34
CA LEU A 582 -15.12 -1.41 15.10
C LEU A 582 -14.28 -1.12 16.36
N ALA A 583 -14.93 -0.99 17.51
CA ALA A 583 -14.25 -0.82 18.79
C ALA A 583 -13.36 -2.02 19.16
N ARG A 584 -13.81 -3.25 18.83
CA ARG A 584 -12.99 -4.46 18.99
C ARG A 584 -11.80 -4.45 18.05
N PHE A 585 -12.05 -4.16 16.77
CA PHE A 585 -11.01 -4.07 15.75
C PHE A 585 -9.89 -3.11 16.18
N ARG A 586 -10.22 -1.90 16.65
CA ARG A 586 -9.23 -0.94 17.17
C ARG A 586 -8.31 -1.53 18.24
N LYS A 587 -8.88 -2.24 19.22
CA LYS A 587 -8.12 -2.89 20.30
C LYS A 587 -7.19 -3.97 19.73
N GLU A 588 -7.66 -4.74 18.76
CA GLU A 588 -6.85 -5.76 18.09
C GLU A 588 -5.71 -5.15 17.26
N GLN A 589 -5.97 -4.04 16.57
CA GLN A 589 -4.95 -3.31 15.81
C GLN A 589 -3.84 -2.77 16.71
N ALA A 590 -4.19 -2.15 17.84
CA ALA A 590 -3.21 -1.66 18.80
C ALA A 590 -2.31 -2.80 19.31
N ARG A 591 -2.89 -3.96 19.65
CA ARG A 591 -2.12 -5.15 20.05
C ARG A 591 -1.23 -5.68 18.92
N ALA A 592 -1.74 -5.73 17.70
CA ALA A 592 -0.97 -6.20 16.55
C ALA A 592 0.23 -5.28 16.27
N ARG A 593 0.03 -3.97 16.32
CA ARG A 593 1.11 -2.98 16.17
C ARG A 593 2.16 -3.13 17.27
N LEU A 594 1.75 -3.29 18.53
CA LEU A 594 2.68 -3.49 19.65
C LEU A 594 3.55 -4.75 19.45
N ARG A 595 2.96 -5.85 18.95
CA ARG A 595 3.72 -7.07 18.63
C ARG A 595 4.77 -6.82 17.55
N LEU A 596 4.42 -6.09 16.49
CA LEU A 596 5.35 -5.76 15.39
C LEU A 596 6.47 -4.82 15.85
N LEU A 597 6.15 -3.80 16.67
CA LEU A 597 7.13 -2.87 17.21
C LEU A 597 8.08 -3.53 18.22
N SER A 598 7.63 -4.58 18.91
CA SER A 598 8.53 -5.40 19.74
C SER A 598 9.48 -6.30 18.94
N GLY A 599 9.39 -6.28 17.60
CA GLY A 599 10.54 -6.25 16.70
C GLY A 599 11.52 -7.43 16.62
N HIS A 600 11.44 -8.44 17.49
CA HIS A 600 12.56 -9.39 17.61
C HIS A 600 12.18 -10.84 17.48
N SER A 601 13.04 -11.53 16.71
CA SER A 601 13.17 -12.98 16.77
C SER A 601 13.38 -13.38 18.23
N LEU A 602 12.45 -14.15 18.78
CA LEU A 602 12.61 -14.77 20.09
C LEU A 602 13.76 -15.80 20.09
N SER A 603 14.42 -16.06 18.95
CA SER A 603 15.51 -17.04 18.85
C SER A 603 16.79 -16.66 19.60
N GLU A 604 16.99 -15.38 19.91
CA GLU A 604 18.13 -14.89 20.72
C GLU A 604 17.71 -14.45 22.12
N ARG A 605 16.41 -14.55 22.43
CA ARG A 605 15.90 -14.21 23.76
C ARG A 605 16.37 -15.30 24.74
N PRO A 606 17.01 -14.94 25.86
CA PRO A 606 17.32 -15.90 26.92
C PRO A 606 16.04 -16.52 27.48
N ASP A 607 16.08 -17.81 27.86
CA ASP A 607 14.94 -18.50 28.48
C ASP A 607 14.54 -17.74 29.77
N PRO A 608 13.26 -17.32 29.94
CA PRO A 608 12.81 -16.65 31.16
C PRO A 608 13.13 -17.42 32.44
N ALA A 609 13.06 -18.76 32.42
CA ALA A 609 13.41 -19.59 33.58
C ALA A 609 14.91 -19.57 33.89
N GLU A 610 15.75 -19.29 32.89
CA GLU A 610 17.18 -19.06 33.08
C GLU A 610 17.46 -17.64 33.59
N VAL A 611 16.81 -16.64 33.01
CA VAL A 611 16.92 -15.24 33.42
C VAL A 611 16.53 -15.05 34.88
N ASP A 612 15.47 -15.70 35.34
CA ASP A 612 15.03 -15.56 36.74
C ASP A 612 16.08 -16.02 37.76
N ARG A 613 17.05 -16.86 37.33
CA ARG A 613 18.21 -17.28 38.14
C ARG A 613 19.37 -16.28 38.13
N TRP A 614 19.37 -15.31 37.23
CA TRP A 614 20.42 -14.29 37.16
C TRP A 614 20.31 -13.29 38.33
N PRO A 615 21.43 -12.77 38.84
CA PRO A 615 21.44 -11.81 39.94
C PRO A 615 20.78 -10.47 39.54
N GLU A 616 20.02 -9.90 40.47
CA GLU A 616 19.34 -8.60 40.34
C GLU A 616 20.29 -7.43 40.63
N THR A 617 21.24 -7.17 39.75
CA THR A 617 22.26 -6.11 39.94
C THR A 617 22.10 -4.90 39.03
N LEU A 618 21.16 -4.91 38.08
CA LEU A 618 20.87 -3.74 37.24
C LEU A 618 19.83 -2.84 37.93
N ALA A 619 20.07 -1.53 37.91
CA ALA A 619 19.19 -0.53 38.49
C ALA A 619 18.44 0.25 37.40
N VAL A 620 17.11 0.12 37.37
CA VAL A 620 16.25 0.97 36.55
C VAL A 620 16.04 2.31 37.26
N LEU A 621 16.36 3.40 36.57
CA LEU A 621 16.28 4.77 37.06
C LEU A 621 14.93 5.43 36.74
N VAL A 622 14.40 5.18 35.54
CA VAL A 622 13.16 5.81 35.06
C VAL A 622 12.36 4.81 34.21
N PRO A 623 11.02 4.78 34.34
CA PRO A 623 10.23 5.40 35.41
C PRO A 623 10.46 4.73 36.76
N ALA A 624 10.20 5.47 37.83
CA ALA A 624 10.16 4.91 39.19
C ALA A 624 9.05 3.84 39.29
N ASP A 625 9.26 2.86 40.17
CA ASP A 625 8.23 1.83 40.40
C ASP A 625 6.95 2.45 40.97
N GLY A 626 5.81 2.07 40.41
CA GLY A 626 4.50 2.63 40.72
C GLY A 626 4.19 4.00 40.10
N ALA A 627 5.09 4.57 39.28
CA ALA A 627 4.89 5.91 38.72
C ALA A 627 3.61 6.02 37.85
N ALA A 628 3.00 7.20 37.87
CA ALA A 628 1.92 7.59 36.98
C ALA A 628 2.45 8.68 36.03
N LEU A 629 2.45 8.38 34.73
CA LEU A 629 2.99 9.25 33.70
C LEU A 629 1.84 9.99 33.02
N GLY A 630 1.89 11.32 32.98
CA GLY A 630 0.91 12.16 32.28
C GLY A 630 1.45 12.64 30.92
N PHE A 631 0.56 12.87 29.94
CA PHE A 631 0.97 13.22 28.58
C PHE A 631 1.74 14.54 28.54
N ALA A 632 1.21 15.59 29.18
CA ALA A 632 1.83 16.92 29.15
C ALA A 632 3.20 16.94 29.86
N ALA A 633 3.29 16.28 31.02
CA ALA A 633 4.52 16.20 31.82
C ALA A 633 5.64 15.44 31.09
N GLU A 634 5.28 14.35 30.42
CA GLU A 634 6.23 13.56 29.64
C GLU A 634 6.39 14.02 28.19
N ARG A 635 5.67 15.07 27.79
CA ARG A 635 5.65 15.60 26.41
C ARG A 635 5.32 14.52 25.38
N GLY A 636 4.39 13.63 25.74
CA GLY A 636 3.94 12.51 24.91
C GLY A 636 4.95 11.36 24.80
N GLU A 637 6.06 11.35 25.54
CA GLU A 637 7.06 10.27 25.49
C GLU A 637 6.95 9.31 26.68
N ILE A 638 7.37 8.06 26.50
CA ILE A 638 7.62 7.12 27.60
C ILE A 638 9.12 6.83 27.59
N ARG A 639 9.82 7.27 28.63
CA ARG A 639 11.28 7.16 28.73
C ARG A 639 11.68 6.10 29.73
N LEU A 640 12.45 5.11 29.27
CA LEU A 640 13.07 4.10 30.10
C LEU A 640 14.56 4.40 30.21
N ARG A 641 15.12 4.36 31.42
CA ARG A 641 16.56 4.55 31.66
C ARG A 641 17.02 3.65 32.80
N TRP A 642 18.22 3.10 32.69
CA TRP A 642 18.86 2.27 33.71
C TRP A 642 20.36 2.59 33.82
N GLU A 643 21.03 2.02 34.82
CA GLU A 643 22.47 2.16 35.03
C GLU A 643 23.28 1.08 34.30
N GLY A 644 24.48 1.45 33.86
CA GLY A 644 25.47 0.58 33.22
C GLY A 644 25.60 0.84 31.71
N ASP A 645 26.69 0.32 31.12
CA ASP A 645 26.93 0.36 29.68
C ASP A 645 26.81 -1.04 29.09
N ALA A 646 26.40 -1.12 27.82
CA ALA A 646 26.38 -2.38 27.09
C ALA A 646 27.82 -2.87 26.89
N PRO A 647 28.15 -4.12 27.25
CA PRO A 647 29.46 -4.70 26.93
C PRO A 647 29.69 -4.67 25.41
N SER A 648 30.94 -4.43 25.00
CA SER A 648 31.30 -4.28 23.58
C SER A 648 30.76 -5.46 22.74
N GLY A 649 29.82 -5.16 21.83
CA GLY A 649 29.23 -6.13 20.91
C GLY A 649 28.03 -6.94 21.43
N SER A 650 27.40 -6.57 22.56
CA SER A 650 26.17 -7.24 23.04
C SER A 650 25.11 -6.25 23.55
N PRO A 651 23.84 -6.32 23.08
CA PRO A 651 22.78 -5.40 23.50
C PRO A 651 22.23 -5.76 24.89
N PHE A 652 21.62 -4.79 25.56
CA PHE A 652 20.66 -5.05 26.64
C PHE A 652 19.39 -5.65 26.07
N TRP A 653 18.60 -6.36 26.88
CA TRP A 653 17.23 -6.74 26.56
C TRP A 653 16.25 -6.07 27.51
N VAL A 654 15.21 -5.43 26.98
CA VAL A 654 14.09 -4.92 27.77
C VAL A 654 12.94 -5.90 27.63
N GLU A 655 12.58 -6.57 28.72
CA GLU A 655 11.37 -7.37 28.82
C GLU A 655 10.21 -6.50 29.30
N TYR A 656 9.00 -6.76 28.77
CA TYR A 656 7.80 -6.05 29.15
C TYR A 656 6.62 -7.00 29.39
N ASP A 657 5.76 -6.62 30.33
CA ASP A 657 4.48 -7.24 30.67
C ASP A 657 3.48 -6.11 30.94
N VAL A 658 2.68 -5.80 29.95
CA VAL A 658 1.81 -4.63 29.95
C VAL A 658 0.36 -5.10 30.02
N GLY A 659 -0.42 -4.50 30.90
CA GLY A 659 -1.86 -4.64 31.04
C GLY A 659 -2.31 -5.94 31.68
N SER A 660 -3.61 -6.24 31.59
CA SER A 660 -4.21 -7.43 32.18
C SER A 660 -5.42 -7.94 31.39
N GLY A 661 -5.76 -9.21 31.60
CA GLY A 661 -6.91 -9.85 30.96
C GLY A 661 -6.82 -9.82 29.43
N LEU A 662 -7.87 -9.32 28.77
CA LEU A 662 -7.86 -9.20 27.31
C LEU A 662 -6.88 -8.13 26.82
N LEU A 663 -6.60 -7.09 27.59
CA LEU A 663 -5.73 -5.96 27.22
C LEU A 663 -4.31 -6.15 27.75
N SER A 664 -3.71 -7.32 27.50
CA SER A 664 -2.32 -7.60 27.92
C SER A 664 -1.39 -7.89 26.75
N ALA A 665 -0.13 -7.46 26.86
CA ALA A 665 0.95 -7.78 25.94
C ALA A 665 2.23 -8.11 26.73
N ARG A 666 2.93 -9.18 26.33
CA ARG A 666 4.22 -9.59 26.91
C ARG A 666 5.23 -9.80 25.80
N GLY A 667 6.47 -9.38 26.04
CA GLY A 667 7.54 -9.56 25.07
C GLY A 667 8.88 -9.07 25.58
N ALA A 668 9.86 -9.05 24.70
CA ALA A 668 11.19 -8.54 24.98
C ALA A 668 11.83 -7.99 23.70
N PHE A 669 12.72 -7.00 23.82
CA PHE A 669 13.44 -6.41 22.69
C PHE A 669 14.85 -5.94 23.07
N PRO A 670 15.89 -6.12 22.23
CA PRO A 670 17.21 -5.55 22.45
C PRO A 670 17.28 -4.02 22.33
N VAL A 671 18.20 -3.44 23.09
CA VAL A 671 18.58 -2.02 23.06
C VAL A 671 20.09 -1.91 23.24
N GLU A 672 20.76 -1.12 22.41
CA GLU A 672 22.23 -0.95 22.47
C GLU A 672 22.68 0.04 23.56
N GLU A 673 21.80 0.96 23.96
CA GLU A 673 22.07 1.99 24.96
C GLU A 673 21.29 1.73 26.26
N PRO A 674 21.75 2.25 27.41
CA PRO A 674 21.07 2.11 28.70
C PRO A 674 19.82 3.00 28.86
N ARG A 675 19.19 3.33 27.74
CA ARG A 675 18.02 4.20 27.63
C ARG A 675 17.24 3.89 26.36
N ILE A 676 15.94 4.09 26.42
CA ILE A 676 15.07 4.11 25.26
C ILE A 676 13.91 5.07 25.51
N SER A 677 13.53 5.81 24.48
CA SER A 677 12.36 6.68 24.50
C SER A 677 11.35 6.19 23.47
N PHE A 678 10.09 6.09 23.87
CA PHE A 678 8.98 5.81 22.98
C PHE A 678 8.16 7.07 22.77
N GLY A 679 7.83 7.41 21.53
CA GLY A 679 7.12 8.64 21.18
C GLY A 679 8.01 9.68 20.50
N PRO A 680 7.63 10.97 20.50
CA PRO A 680 6.42 11.50 21.14
C PRO A 680 5.14 10.97 20.48
N PHE A 681 4.18 10.58 21.30
CA PHE A 681 2.88 10.12 20.88
C PHE A 681 1.89 11.29 20.74
N PRO A 682 0.87 11.18 19.88
CA PRO A 682 -0.31 12.06 19.95
C PRO A 682 -1.17 11.75 21.20
N VAL A 683 -1.89 12.75 21.72
CA VAL A 683 -2.79 12.61 22.90
C VAL A 683 -3.77 11.44 22.75
N ALA A 684 -4.37 11.28 21.55
CA ALA A 684 -5.32 10.20 21.29
C ALA A 684 -4.67 8.82 21.48
N PHE A 685 -3.45 8.63 20.96
CA PHE A 685 -2.72 7.37 21.10
C PHE A 685 -2.27 7.14 22.55
N TRP A 686 -1.85 8.19 23.26
CA TRP A 686 -1.52 8.12 24.68
C TRP A 686 -2.72 7.64 25.52
N ASN A 687 -3.91 8.20 25.25
CA ASN A 687 -5.13 7.82 25.95
C ASN A 687 -5.55 6.37 25.66
N ASP A 688 -5.28 5.87 24.46
CA ASP A 688 -5.46 4.46 24.12
C ASP A 688 -4.45 3.57 24.87
N LEU A 689 -3.17 3.97 24.91
CA LEU A 689 -2.12 3.26 25.66
C LEU A 689 -2.42 3.21 27.16
N ALA A 690 -2.99 4.28 27.74
CA ALA A 690 -3.40 4.29 29.14
C ALA A 690 -4.39 3.18 29.50
N GLY A 691 -5.19 2.72 28.53
CA GLY A 691 -6.08 1.55 28.66
C GLY A 691 -5.36 0.21 28.85
N TYR A 692 -4.05 0.16 28.63
CA TYR A 692 -3.18 -1.02 28.83
C TYR A 692 -2.40 -0.97 30.16
N SER A 693 -2.73 -0.04 31.06
CA SER A 693 -2.11 -0.01 32.39
C SER A 693 -2.48 -1.26 33.22
N PRO A 694 -1.57 -1.78 34.08
CA PRO A 694 -0.23 -1.28 34.35
C PRO A 694 0.80 -1.74 33.30
N PHE A 695 1.78 -0.89 33.00
CA PHE A 695 2.94 -1.23 32.21
C PHE A 695 4.03 -1.79 33.13
N ARG A 696 4.55 -2.99 32.84
CA ARG A 696 5.69 -3.52 33.58
C ARG A 696 6.85 -3.77 32.65
N PHE A 697 8.07 -3.54 33.11
CA PHE A 697 9.28 -3.87 32.38
C PHE A 697 10.42 -4.28 33.30
N ARG A 698 11.41 -4.99 32.75
CA ARG A 698 12.72 -5.20 33.35
C ARG A 698 13.79 -5.22 32.27
N VAL A 699 15.01 -4.91 32.65
CA VAL A 699 16.19 -4.91 31.79
C VAL A 699 17.10 -6.09 32.13
N LEU A 700 17.64 -6.72 31.09
CA LEU A 700 18.60 -7.82 31.15
C LEU A 700 19.90 -7.39 30.45
N ASP A 701 21.03 -7.79 31.01
CA ASP A 701 22.34 -7.76 30.36
C ASP A 701 22.76 -9.21 30.10
N THR A 702 22.76 -9.60 28.83
CA THR A 702 23.03 -10.99 28.43
C THR A 702 24.50 -11.35 28.48
N ALA A 703 25.39 -10.38 28.24
CA ALA A 703 26.84 -10.59 28.30
C ALA A 703 27.33 -10.71 29.73
N GLY A 704 26.77 -9.91 30.65
CA GLY A 704 27.04 -10.01 32.09
C GLY A 704 26.16 -11.01 32.84
N ARG A 705 25.12 -11.56 32.20
CA ARG A 705 24.06 -12.39 32.82
C ARG A 705 23.50 -11.74 34.10
N ARG A 706 23.10 -10.48 33.99
CA ARG A 706 22.52 -9.67 35.08
C ARG A 706 21.11 -9.25 34.71
N ARG A 707 20.26 -8.99 35.70
CA ARG A 707 18.92 -8.44 35.47
C ARG A 707 18.59 -7.34 36.46
N SER A 708 17.50 -6.63 36.19
CA SER A 708 16.84 -5.74 37.15
C SER A 708 15.58 -6.39 37.72
N ALA A 709 15.09 -5.82 38.81
CA ALA A 709 13.73 -6.09 39.28
C ALA A 709 12.69 -5.61 38.26
N TRP A 710 11.50 -6.22 38.25
CA TRP A 710 10.37 -5.67 37.50
C TRP A 710 10.00 -4.29 38.05
N ARG A 711 9.81 -3.34 37.13
CA ARG A 711 9.28 -2.00 37.39
C ARG A 711 7.93 -1.86 36.75
N SER A 712 6.98 -1.30 37.48
CA SER A 712 5.62 -1.07 37.04
C SER A 712 5.33 0.42 36.98
N PHE A 713 4.60 0.89 35.99
CA PHE A 713 4.09 2.26 35.92
C PHE A 713 2.73 2.26 35.22
N ARG A 714 2.05 3.40 35.23
CA ARG A 714 0.77 3.59 34.54
C ARG A 714 0.82 4.86 33.73
N LEU A 715 0.03 4.92 32.66
CA LEU A 715 -0.19 6.17 31.95
C LEU A 715 -1.52 6.75 32.41
N GLU A 716 -1.53 8.04 32.73
CA GLU A 716 -2.73 8.80 33.02
C GLU A 716 -3.32 9.29 31.71
N LYS A 717 -4.64 9.16 31.58
CA LYS A 717 -5.34 9.75 30.43
C LYS A 717 -5.28 11.27 30.57
N GLU A 718 -4.87 11.93 29.50
CA GLU A 718 -4.97 13.39 29.41
C GLU A 718 -6.44 13.71 29.15
N GLY A 719 -7.07 14.41 30.10
CA GLY A 719 -8.42 14.93 29.93
C GLY A 719 -8.41 15.98 28.84
N GLY A 720 -9.24 15.80 27.80
CA GLY A 720 -9.48 16.86 26.83
C GLY A 720 -9.98 18.09 27.58
N GLY A 721 -9.15 19.13 27.65
CA GLY A 721 -9.60 20.47 28.01
C GLY A 721 -10.78 20.81 27.09
N ARG A 722 -11.87 21.25 27.71
CA ARG A 722 -13.14 21.57 27.06
C ARG A 722 -13.01 22.46 25.84
#